data_AF-A0A1G2MK37-F1
#
_entry.id   AF-A0A1G2MK37-F1
#
_cell.length_a   1.000
_cell.length_b   1.000
_cell.length_c   1.000
_cell.angle_alpha   90.00
_cell.angle_beta   90.00
_cell.angle_gamma   90.00
#
_symmetry.space_group_name_H-M   'P 1'
#
loop_
_entity.id
_entity.type
_entity.pdbx_description
1 polymer ?
#
loop_
_entity_poly.entity_id
_entity_poly.type
_entity_poly.pdbx_seq_one_letter_code
_entity_poly.pdbx_strand_id
1 'polypeptide(L)'
;MNTHLLLLVGGLFMTICSESLRAATRASVANAVLPNPELAQIPEYIVIDLGTLGGTESHARDINERGEVAGVSQNGDSGSYHAFLYSNGSLQDLGTLNAEHSEALGINDHGEVVGVIWNDDYSLYHAFRHSDGTMEDLGTLGGKYSIAFDVNNAGQVIGWSRIGDALGSNRAFLYENGVMRSLGRLQGGNNSEAFGIDSAGHVVGASTIFGFGRNRAFLYSDGTMKNLGTLLGDSQAYGISDAGHIVGESTINSFGETRAFLFADGRMQNLGTLGGSSSWAYGVNDFGQVVGESKVASKIHAFLYLDGSMLDLNDLIDPSSKWRLNRATAINNAGQIVGTGINPSGEKHGFLLNLFTAPNAPPGIGTQSVQPTYGEPPKREDGKDSLIVVTHGWNPDVKWLDEMTNAITGYLTASGLKNWQVHAHKWVEKATAPLYRILSIAEQEGGNLGNYLAPSNWLHIHLIAHSAGSALVEAASRVIKNSPLAEHTVIHSTFLDAYAGFVYGGRGRYGKETNWSDSYFSRDLLTGMVTEGPLDHTYNADITWLDPSREEVSVVYSTPSGAVSQTCYQQVTSHGWPYRFYMGTIPPNTAAGSEGFGFPLSKEGGNWDFATNTYRAGSLKVLGSEGLSCKMDSSTGLITTWPTLDFSKLPSASVLMSSPVNVIIRGVDFTLKTASPAWLAVSIPIAGKVNFVSLEARFTSAIGAEGLLSVYWETNVIGSIDERVTLPSTHQYTFPLPETVMSGTRMLGFRLDTFSAVQSSAVVTNVALGFAGVREPFSLSFTGMSASGSPVLRLMGPAGFNYLLESSTSLTDWKTTAVLVNTNGTVRFADQTSKNTPTRFYRAVVP
;
A
#
# COMPACT_ATOMS: atom_id res chain seq x y z
N MET A 1 66.33 14.87 -1.46
CA MET A 1 67.14 13.70 -1.05
C MET A 1 66.43 13.03 0.11
N ASN A 2 66.23 11.71 0.00
CA ASN A 2 65.54 10.77 0.90
C ASN A 2 66.08 10.83 2.36
N THR A 3 65.37 10.39 3.41
CA THR A 3 64.96 8.97 3.70
C THR A 3 63.92 8.81 4.84
N HIS A 4 63.09 7.76 4.72
CA HIS A 4 62.07 7.18 5.64
C HIS A 4 62.68 6.42 6.86
N LEU A 5 62.00 5.79 7.85
CA LEU A 5 60.62 5.36 8.17
C LEU A 5 60.55 4.99 9.69
N LEU A 6 59.34 4.92 10.29
CA LEU A 6 59.03 4.63 11.71
C LEU A 6 58.00 3.46 11.83
N LEU A 7 58.03 2.63 12.89
CA LEU A 7 56.86 1.93 13.48
C LEU A 7 57.19 1.12 14.78
N LEU A 8 56.39 1.28 15.84
CA LEU A 8 56.26 0.45 17.08
C LEU A 8 54.78 0.59 17.56
N VAL A 9 53.94 -0.46 17.76
CA VAL A 9 53.83 -1.55 18.77
C VAL A 9 53.23 -1.13 20.14
N GLY A 10 52.25 -1.91 20.64
CA GLY A 10 52.09 -2.17 22.09
C GLY A 10 50.67 -2.48 22.60
N GLY A 11 50.47 -3.63 23.26
CA GLY A 11 49.21 -4.08 23.89
C GLY A 11 49.32 -4.51 25.37
N LEU A 12 48.17 -4.39 26.06
CA LEU A 12 47.49 -5.13 27.16
C LEU A 12 48.15 -5.79 28.41
N PHE A 13 47.30 -5.78 29.48
CA PHE A 13 47.15 -6.57 30.75
C PHE A 13 47.67 -5.94 32.10
N MET A 14 46.80 -5.45 33.02
CA MET A 14 45.98 -6.09 34.12
C MET A 14 46.83 -6.32 35.42
N THR A 15 46.51 -5.95 36.69
CA THR A 15 45.38 -6.37 37.58
C THR A 15 45.57 -5.84 39.05
N ILE A 16 44.54 -5.19 39.66
CA ILE A 16 43.91 -5.25 41.05
C ILE A 16 44.56 -4.78 42.41
N CYS A 17 43.67 -4.17 43.25
CA CYS A 17 43.54 -3.97 44.73
C CYS A 17 44.24 -2.75 45.42
N SER A 18 43.70 -2.00 46.42
CA SER A 18 42.61 -2.16 47.42
C SER A 18 42.21 -0.84 48.17
N GLU A 19 40.94 -0.74 48.62
CA GLU A 19 40.31 -0.12 49.84
C GLU A 19 40.48 1.37 50.29
N SER A 20 39.35 2.11 50.49
CA SER A 20 38.71 2.32 51.83
C SER A 20 37.58 3.39 51.90
N LEU A 21 36.51 2.98 52.64
CA LEU A 21 35.45 3.69 53.40
C LEU A 21 34.17 4.33 52.81
N ARG A 22 33.09 4.07 53.57
CA ARG A 22 31.62 4.11 53.33
C ARG A 22 30.97 5.42 53.81
N ALA A 23 29.82 5.81 53.21
CA ALA A 23 28.49 5.67 53.84
C ALA A 23 27.32 6.37 53.07
N ALA A 24 26.23 5.59 52.90
CA ALA A 24 24.80 5.95 52.79
C ALA A 24 24.32 6.75 51.55
N THR A 25 23.27 6.42 50.80
CA THR A 25 22.06 5.60 51.01
C THR A 25 21.55 4.99 49.68
N ARG A 26 20.75 3.93 49.79
CA ARG A 26 20.19 3.06 48.74
C ARG A 26 19.27 3.77 47.73
N ALA A 27 19.46 3.46 46.45
CA ALA A 27 18.38 3.13 45.52
C ALA A 27 18.90 2.08 44.52
N SER A 28 18.10 1.05 44.27
CA SER A 28 18.41 -0.14 43.48
C SER A 28 18.80 0.19 42.04
N VAL A 29 19.89 -0.43 41.58
CA VAL A 29 20.22 -0.56 40.17
C VAL A 29 19.20 -1.49 39.52
N ALA A 30 18.22 -0.93 38.81
CA ALA A 30 17.57 -1.64 37.72
C ALA A 30 18.41 -1.35 36.48
N ASN A 31 18.91 -2.40 35.83
CA ASN A 31 19.51 -2.30 34.50
C ASN A 31 18.47 -1.66 33.57
N ALA A 32 18.69 -0.40 33.18
CA ALA A 32 18.02 0.18 32.04
C ALA A 32 18.64 -0.45 30.79
N VAL A 33 17.99 -1.51 30.29
CA VAL A 33 18.11 -1.92 28.90
C VAL A 33 17.67 -0.71 28.08
N LEU A 34 18.59 -0.10 27.33
CA LEU A 34 18.24 0.91 26.34
C LEU A 34 17.35 0.22 25.28
N PRO A 35 16.17 0.77 24.91
CA PRO A 35 15.39 0.20 23.83
C PRO A 35 16.19 0.26 22.52
N ASN A 36 16.21 -0.88 21.83
CA ASN A 36 16.80 -1.13 20.53
C ASN A 36 16.20 -0.18 19.46
N PRO A 37 16.93 0.27 18.42
CA PRO A 37 16.33 1.01 17.31
C PRO A 37 15.36 0.08 16.57
N GLU A 38 14.13 0.53 16.33
CA GLU A 38 13.04 -0.26 15.72
C GLU A 38 13.45 -0.84 14.36
N LEU A 39 13.63 -2.17 14.36
CA LEU A 39 13.42 -3.03 13.20
C LEU A 39 12.01 -2.77 12.66
N ALA A 40 11.79 -2.89 11.35
CA ALA A 40 10.44 -2.97 10.80
C ALA A 40 9.64 -3.97 11.63
N GLN A 41 8.63 -3.49 12.36
CA GLN A 41 7.91 -4.31 13.31
C GLN A 41 7.09 -5.32 12.52
N ILE A 42 7.49 -6.59 12.60
CA ILE A 42 6.72 -7.69 12.04
C ILE A 42 5.37 -7.68 12.77
N PRO A 43 4.23 -7.67 12.06
CA PRO A 43 2.93 -7.59 12.71
C PRO A 43 2.72 -8.81 13.61
N GLU A 44 2.37 -8.56 14.87
CA GLU A 44 1.91 -9.59 15.80
C GLU A 44 0.39 -9.62 15.79
N TYR A 45 -0.21 -10.78 16.00
CA TYR A 45 -1.66 -10.99 15.97
C TYR A 45 -2.18 -11.69 17.23
N ILE A 46 -3.38 -11.31 17.64
CA ILE A 46 -4.20 -12.03 18.61
C ILE A 46 -5.14 -12.95 17.84
N VAL A 47 -5.15 -14.23 18.21
CA VAL A 47 -6.11 -15.20 17.70
C VAL A 47 -7.39 -15.15 18.52
N ILE A 48 -8.51 -14.88 17.86
CA ILE A 48 -9.86 -14.99 18.41
C ILE A 48 -10.47 -16.28 17.87
N ASP A 49 -10.87 -17.17 18.78
CA ASP A 49 -11.65 -18.35 18.46
C ASP A 49 -13.11 -17.92 18.19
N LEU A 50 -13.63 -18.20 17.00
CA LEU A 50 -15.03 -17.89 16.69
C LEU A 50 -16.00 -18.86 17.40
N GLY A 51 -15.53 -20.05 17.78
CA GLY A 51 -16.34 -21.13 18.33
C GLY A 51 -17.12 -21.92 17.28
N THR A 52 -18.19 -22.59 17.71
CA THR A 52 -19.09 -23.36 16.85
C THR A 52 -20.55 -23.09 17.20
N LEU A 53 -21.48 -23.54 16.36
CA LEU A 53 -22.93 -23.57 16.64
C LEU A 53 -23.30 -24.80 17.52
N GLY A 54 -22.46 -25.14 18.50
CA GLY A 54 -22.63 -26.27 19.40
C GLY A 54 -22.11 -27.62 18.87
N GLY A 55 -21.66 -27.69 17.61
CA GLY A 55 -21.00 -28.86 17.02
C GLY A 55 -19.48 -28.87 17.22
N THR A 56 -18.77 -29.69 16.44
CA THR A 56 -17.32 -29.95 16.65
C THR A 56 -16.37 -29.19 15.75
N GLU A 57 -16.88 -28.48 14.73
CA GLU A 57 -16.04 -27.67 13.85
C GLU A 57 -16.73 -26.44 13.26
N SER A 58 -15.91 -25.48 12.86
CA SER A 58 -16.30 -24.28 12.12
C SER A 58 -15.19 -23.82 11.17
N HIS A 59 -15.58 -23.08 10.14
CA HIS A 59 -14.71 -22.51 9.12
C HIS A 59 -15.14 -21.08 8.84
N ALA A 60 -14.26 -20.12 9.08
CA ALA A 60 -14.44 -18.76 8.55
C ALA A 60 -14.07 -18.75 7.07
N ARG A 61 -14.90 -18.11 6.25
CA ARG A 61 -14.73 -18.03 4.80
C ARG A 61 -14.36 -16.62 4.36
N ASP A 62 -15.06 -15.62 4.87
CA ASP A 62 -14.91 -14.24 4.42
C ASP A 62 -15.13 -13.22 5.55
N ILE A 63 -14.60 -12.00 5.38
CA ILE A 63 -14.65 -10.90 6.34
C ILE A 63 -14.88 -9.57 5.64
N ASN A 64 -15.83 -8.77 6.15
CA ASN A 64 -16.08 -7.43 5.64
C ASN A 64 -15.25 -6.35 6.37
N GLU A 65 -15.36 -5.09 5.93
CA GLU A 65 -14.60 -3.96 6.50
C GLU A 65 -15.07 -3.55 7.92
N ARG A 66 -16.22 -4.07 8.38
CA ARG A 66 -16.66 -3.93 9.78
C ARG A 66 -16.13 -5.01 10.71
N GLY A 67 -15.39 -5.99 10.18
CA GLY A 67 -14.89 -7.13 10.94
C GLY A 67 -15.95 -8.20 11.24
N GLU A 68 -17.06 -8.20 10.52
CA GLU A 68 -18.05 -9.28 10.57
C GLU A 68 -17.58 -10.44 9.68
N VAL A 69 -17.76 -11.66 10.16
CA VAL A 69 -17.19 -12.85 9.52
C VAL A 69 -18.30 -13.80 9.09
N ALA A 70 -18.31 -14.20 7.83
CA ALA A 70 -19.21 -15.21 7.30
C ALA A 70 -18.51 -16.57 7.19
N GLY A 71 -19.26 -17.64 7.39
CA GLY A 71 -18.70 -18.98 7.26
C GLY A 71 -19.69 -20.11 7.50
N VAL A 72 -19.18 -21.26 7.88
CA VAL A 72 -19.96 -22.48 8.14
C VAL A 72 -19.56 -23.10 9.47
N SER A 73 -20.54 -23.58 10.23
CA SER A 73 -20.30 -24.31 11.46
C SER A 73 -21.23 -25.50 11.58
N GLN A 74 -20.74 -26.56 12.20
CA GLN A 74 -21.56 -27.70 12.55
C GLN A 74 -22.53 -27.32 13.69
N ASN A 75 -23.82 -27.57 13.48
CA ASN A 75 -24.86 -27.39 14.48
C ASN A 75 -24.86 -28.58 15.46
N GLY A 76 -24.92 -28.28 16.76
CA GLY A 76 -24.86 -29.31 17.83
C GLY A 76 -26.10 -30.20 17.95
N ASP A 77 -27.26 -29.74 17.48
CA ASP A 77 -28.54 -30.46 17.63
C ASP A 77 -28.71 -31.55 16.56
N SER A 78 -28.30 -31.26 15.33
CA SER A 78 -28.47 -32.14 14.15
C SER A 78 -27.16 -32.74 13.64
N GLY A 79 -26.01 -32.11 13.93
CA GLY A 79 -24.74 -32.41 13.28
C GLY A 79 -24.63 -31.91 11.83
N SER A 80 -25.64 -31.20 11.31
CA SER A 80 -25.62 -30.58 9.98
C SER A 80 -24.75 -29.31 9.95
N TYR A 81 -24.39 -28.88 8.74
CA TYR A 81 -23.60 -27.66 8.53
C TYR A 81 -24.54 -26.49 8.29
N HIS A 82 -24.36 -25.42 9.04
CA HIS A 82 -25.14 -24.20 8.95
C HIS A 82 -24.23 -23.03 8.63
N ALA A 83 -24.68 -22.18 7.72
CA ALA A 83 -24.12 -20.87 7.46
C ALA A 83 -24.23 -20.01 8.73
N PHE A 84 -23.17 -19.28 9.04
CA PHE A 84 -23.17 -18.36 10.18
C PHE A 84 -22.75 -16.96 9.77
N LEU A 85 -23.16 -15.99 10.58
CA LEU A 85 -22.60 -14.65 10.65
C LEU A 85 -22.02 -14.44 12.05
N TYR A 86 -20.73 -14.11 12.15
CA TYR A 86 -20.11 -13.72 13.39
C TYR A 86 -20.05 -12.20 13.45
N SER A 87 -20.72 -11.63 14.45
CA SER A 87 -20.71 -10.19 14.72
C SER A 87 -20.80 -9.95 16.22
N ASN A 88 -20.21 -8.85 16.68
CA ASN A 88 -20.25 -8.42 18.09
C ASN A 88 -19.83 -9.51 19.10
N GLY A 89 -18.87 -10.36 18.74
CA GLY A 89 -18.37 -11.41 19.61
C GLY A 89 -19.22 -12.69 19.65
N SER A 90 -20.24 -12.81 18.79
CA SER A 90 -21.18 -13.93 18.81
C SER A 90 -21.39 -14.56 17.44
N LEU A 91 -21.49 -15.90 17.40
CA LEU A 91 -21.90 -16.66 16.23
C LEU A 91 -23.43 -16.68 16.11
N GLN A 92 -23.96 -16.15 15.02
CA GLN A 92 -25.37 -16.22 14.65
C GLN A 92 -25.57 -17.30 13.59
N ASP A 93 -26.49 -18.24 13.85
CA ASP A 93 -26.98 -19.21 12.85
C ASP A 93 -27.91 -18.51 11.84
N LEU A 94 -27.62 -18.65 10.54
CA LEU A 94 -28.44 -18.08 9.46
C LEU A 94 -29.52 -19.05 8.95
N GLY A 95 -29.50 -20.31 9.40
CA GLY A 95 -30.39 -21.37 8.97
C GLY A 95 -30.05 -21.94 7.59
N THR A 96 -30.93 -22.79 7.07
CA THR A 96 -30.68 -23.59 5.85
C THR A 96 -31.71 -23.38 4.73
N LEU A 97 -32.65 -22.45 4.89
CA LEU A 97 -33.79 -22.26 3.96
C LEU A 97 -34.58 -23.57 3.70
N ASN A 98 -34.78 -24.38 4.74
CA ASN A 98 -35.41 -25.71 4.67
C ASN A 98 -34.61 -26.79 3.92
N ALA A 99 -33.36 -26.51 3.54
CA ALA A 99 -32.41 -27.54 3.14
C ALA A 99 -31.83 -28.27 4.37
N GLU A 100 -31.07 -29.33 4.14
CA GLU A 100 -30.35 -30.04 5.21
C GLU A 100 -29.09 -29.28 5.66
N HIS A 101 -28.45 -28.55 4.74
CA HIS A 101 -27.19 -27.85 4.99
C HIS A 101 -27.16 -26.45 4.35
N SER A 102 -26.33 -25.58 4.92
CA SER A 102 -25.95 -24.29 4.33
C SER A 102 -24.50 -23.92 4.65
N GLU A 103 -23.89 -23.14 3.77
CA GLU A 103 -22.53 -22.61 3.92
C GLU A 103 -22.46 -21.20 3.33
N ALA A 104 -22.04 -20.23 4.15
CA ALA A 104 -21.75 -18.87 3.69
C ALA A 104 -20.32 -18.78 3.16
N LEU A 105 -20.16 -18.15 2.00
CA LEU A 105 -18.89 -18.07 1.26
C LEU A 105 -18.40 -16.63 1.05
N GLY A 106 -19.31 -15.65 1.02
CA GLY A 106 -18.97 -14.24 0.86
C GLY A 106 -19.89 -13.32 1.67
N ILE A 107 -19.37 -12.14 2.04
CA ILE A 107 -20.09 -11.11 2.79
C ILE A 107 -19.71 -9.70 2.31
N ASN A 108 -20.67 -8.79 2.20
CA ASN A 108 -20.40 -7.38 1.93
C ASN A 108 -20.47 -6.48 3.18
N ASP A 109 -20.10 -5.21 3.05
CA ASP A 109 -20.17 -4.21 4.11
C ASP A 109 -21.59 -3.75 4.43
N HIS A 110 -22.65 -4.36 3.87
CA HIS A 110 -24.02 -4.18 4.37
C HIS A 110 -24.46 -5.36 5.26
N GLY A 111 -23.57 -6.33 5.47
CA GLY A 111 -23.83 -7.54 6.24
C GLY A 111 -24.64 -8.57 5.45
N GLU A 112 -24.73 -8.39 4.13
CA GLU A 112 -25.38 -9.34 3.24
C GLU A 112 -24.45 -10.51 3.01
N VAL A 113 -24.98 -11.72 3.18
CA VAL A 113 -24.20 -12.96 3.15
C VAL A 113 -24.68 -13.81 1.98
N VAL A 114 -23.76 -14.36 1.19
CA VAL A 114 -24.09 -15.26 0.08
C VAL A 114 -23.39 -16.60 0.24
N GLY A 115 -23.94 -17.63 -0.40
CA GLY A 115 -23.37 -18.96 -0.28
C GLY A 115 -24.18 -20.02 -0.99
N VAL A 116 -24.21 -21.23 -0.42
CA VAL A 116 -24.93 -22.39 -0.95
C VAL A 116 -25.77 -23.09 0.12
N ILE A 117 -26.93 -23.60 -0.30
CA ILE A 117 -27.78 -24.52 0.46
C ILE A 117 -27.87 -25.86 -0.26
N TRP A 118 -27.86 -26.97 0.47
CA TRP A 118 -27.96 -28.30 -0.16
C TRP A 118 -28.58 -29.40 0.70
N ASN A 119 -29.03 -30.45 0.01
CA ASN A 119 -29.44 -31.74 0.59
C ASN A 119 -28.45 -32.84 0.17
N ASP A 120 -28.25 -33.84 1.03
CA ASP A 120 -27.33 -34.97 0.81
C ASP A 120 -27.71 -35.81 -0.43
N ASP A 121 -29.00 -35.83 -0.78
CA ASP A 121 -29.52 -36.50 -1.97
C ASP A 121 -29.39 -35.66 -3.27
N TYR A 122 -28.83 -34.45 -3.17
CA TYR A 122 -28.69 -33.47 -4.25
C TYR A 122 -30.02 -33.05 -4.91
N SER A 123 -31.14 -33.20 -4.20
CA SER A 123 -32.45 -32.68 -4.64
C SER A 123 -32.50 -31.16 -4.68
N LEU A 124 -31.70 -30.50 -3.84
CA LEU A 124 -31.46 -29.06 -3.79
C LEU A 124 -29.96 -28.80 -3.65
N TYR A 125 -29.43 -27.88 -4.45
CA TYR A 125 -28.02 -27.42 -4.37
C TYR A 125 -27.92 -26.05 -5.04
N HIS A 126 -28.36 -25.01 -4.34
CA HIS A 126 -28.58 -23.68 -4.93
C HIS A 126 -27.82 -22.59 -4.18
N ALA A 127 -27.49 -21.54 -4.92
CA ALA A 127 -26.97 -20.30 -4.38
C ALA A 127 -28.05 -19.60 -3.54
N PHE A 128 -27.66 -19.07 -2.38
CA PHE A 128 -28.54 -18.23 -1.57
C PHE A 128 -27.95 -16.83 -1.38
N ARG A 129 -28.83 -15.88 -1.06
CA ARG A 129 -28.50 -14.58 -0.46
C ARG A 129 -29.26 -14.43 0.84
N HIS A 130 -28.58 -13.99 1.89
CA HIS A 130 -29.15 -13.64 3.17
C HIS A 130 -28.98 -12.13 3.39
N SER A 131 -30.10 -11.42 3.54
CA SER A 131 -30.14 -9.98 3.78
C SER A 131 -31.33 -9.66 4.69
N ASP A 132 -31.14 -8.69 5.60
CA ASP A 132 -32.15 -8.24 6.57
C ASP A 132 -32.80 -9.38 7.39
N GLY A 133 -32.01 -10.40 7.74
CA GLY A 133 -32.47 -11.56 8.52
C GLY A 133 -33.29 -12.58 7.73
N THR A 134 -33.32 -12.47 6.40
CA THR A 134 -34.05 -13.38 5.51
C THR A 134 -33.10 -14.06 4.53
N MET A 135 -33.30 -15.36 4.31
CA MET A 135 -32.55 -16.15 3.32
C MET A 135 -33.41 -16.39 2.07
N GLU A 136 -32.86 -16.10 0.89
CA GLU A 136 -33.50 -16.21 -0.42
C GLU A 136 -32.69 -17.16 -1.31
N ASP A 137 -33.38 -18.07 -2.01
CA ASP A 137 -32.81 -18.91 -3.07
C ASP A 137 -32.69 -18.09 -4.37
N LEU A 138 -31.48 -17.98 -4.91
CA LEU A 138 -31.21 -17.20 -6.13
C LEU A 138 -31.53 -17.97 -7.42
N GLY A 139 -31.85 -19.27 -7.32
CA GLY A 139 -32.15 -20.14 -8.45
C GLY A 139 -30.92 -20.49 -9.28
N THR A 140 -31.14 -20.77 -10.57
CA THR A 140 -30.11 -21.25 -11.50
C THR A 140 -30.25 -20.64 -12.89
N LEU A 141 -29.24 -20.82 -13.74
CA LEU A 141 -29.29 -20.50 -15.18
C LEU A 141 -30.06 -21.58 -16.01
N GLY A 142 -31.06 -22.22 -15.42
CA GLY A 142 -31.91 -23.23 -16.04
C GLY A 142 -31.43 -24.68 -15.88
N GLY A 143 -30.26 -24.91 -15.27
CA GLY A 143 -29.81 -26.22 -14.81
C GLY A 143 -30.26 -26.51 -13.38
N LYS A 144 -29.64 -27.52 -12.74
CA LYS A 144 -30.02 -27.95 -11.38
C LYS A 144 -29.24 -27.28 -10.24
N TYR A 145 -28.06 -26.73 -10.50
CA TYR A 145 -27.12 -26.37 -9.44
C TYR A 145 -26.59 -24.93 -9.58
N SER A 146 -26.35 -24.28 -8.46
CA SER A 146 -25.67 -22.97 -8.36
C SER A 146 -24.95 -22.82 -7.02
N ILE A 147 -23.90 -22.00 -7.01
CA ILE A 147 -23.18 -21.54 -5.81
C ILE A 147 -22.88 -20.05 -5.99
N ALA A 148 -23.13 -19.24 -4.96
CA ALA A 148 -22.62 -17.87 -4.87
C ALA A 148 -21.33 -17.84 -4.04
N PHE A 149 -20.26 -17.25 -4.57
CA PHE A 149 -18.96 -17.18 -3.89
C PHE A 149 -18.71 -15.82 -3.24
N ASP A 150 -19.21 -14.73 -3.83
CA ASP A 150 -18.87 -13.39 -3.39
C ASP A 150 -20.00 -12.39 -3.73
N VAL A 151 -20.02 -11.28 -3.00
CA VAL A 151 -21.00 -10.20 -3.12
C VAL A 151 -20.34 -8.86 -2.82
N ASN A 152 -20.53 -7.86 -3.70
CA ASN A 152 -20.04 -6.50 -3.42
C ASN A 152 -21.10 -5.61 -2.74
N ASN A 153 -20.70 -4.39 -2.39
CA ASN A 153 -21.57 -3.41 -1.71
C ASN A 153 -22.74 -2.88 -2.57
N ALA A 154 -22.74 -3.11 -3.89
CA ALA A 154 -23.87 -2.82 -4.75
C ALA A 154 -24.92 -3.96 -4.76
N GLY A 155 -24.70 -5.03 -3.98
CA GLY A 155 -25.58 -6.21 -3.94
C GLY A 155 -25.42 -7.11 -5.18
N GLN A 156 -24.34 -6.95 -5.94
CA GLN A 156 -24.01 -7.80 -7.08
C GLN A 156 -23.40 -9.11 -6.58
N VAL A 157 -24.07 -10.23 -6.87
CA VAL A 157 -23.64 -11.56 -6.41
C VAL A 157 -23.05 -12.34 -7.56
N ILE A 158 -21.88 -12.95 -7.35
CA ILE A 158 -21.20 -13.77 -8.37
C ILE A 158 -21.07 -15.21 -7.93
N GLY A 159 -20.85 -16.09 -8.91
CA GLY A 159 -20.52 -17.48 -8.65
C GLY A 159 -20.62 -18.32 -9.91
N TRP A 160 -21.03 -19.58 -9.79
CA TRP A 160 -21.34 -20.40 -10.95
C TRP A 160 -22.72 -21.05 -10.86
N SER A 161 -23.31 -21.27 -12.02
CA SER A 161 -24.55 -22.02 -12.15
C SER A 161 -24.52 -22.93 -13.37
N ARG A 162 -25.14 -24.11 -13.26
CA ARG A 162 -25.35 -25.00 -14.40
C ARG A 162 -26.40 -24.41 -15.32
N ILE A 163 -26.11 -24.41 -16.61
CA ILE A 163 -27.09 -24.07 -17.65
C ILE A 163 -27.89 -25.30 -18.07
N GLY A 164 -29.10 -25.09 -18.59
CA GLY A 164 -29.99 -26.15 -19.09
C GLY A 164 -29.57 -26.78 -20.44
N ASP A 165 -28.26 -26.85 -20.74
CA ASP A 165 -27.75 -27.51 -21.94
C ASP A 165 -27.63 -29.03 -21.77
N ALA A 166 -27.47 -29.76 -22.87
CA ALA A 166 -27.39 -31.23 -22.84
C ALA A 166 -26.18 -31.78 -22.09
N LEU A 167 -25.16 -30.95 -21.83
CA LEU A 167 -23.91 -31.34 -21.15
C LEU A 167 -23.88 -30.92 -19.67
N GLY A 168 -24.82 -30.09 -19.21
CA GLY A 168 -24.85 -29.55 -17.85
C GLY A 168 -23.66 -28.63 -17.54
N SER A 169 -23.25 -27.79 -18.49
CA SER A 169 -22.05 -26.94 -18.35
C SER A 169 -22.16 -25.91 -17.20
N ASN A 170 -21.06 -25.66 -16.49
CA ASN A 170 -20.99 -24.56 -15.51
C ASN A 170 -20.76 -23.22 -16.21
N ARG A 171 -21.45 -22.17 -15.79
CA ARG A 171 -21.21 -20.78 -16.22
C ARG A 171 -21.03 -19.89 -15.02
N ALA A 172 -20.00 -19.06 -15.07
CA ALA A 172 -19.88 -17.90 -14.20
C ALA A 172 -21.14 -17.04 -14.38
N PHE A 173 -21.74 -16.61 -13.28
CA PHE A 173 -22.90 -15.73 -13.30
C PHE A 173 -22.63 -14.42 -12.57
N LEU A 174 -23.41 -13.40 -12.93
CA LEU A 174 -23.69 -12.23 -12.09
C LEU A 174 -25.20 -12.22 -11.82
N TYR A 175 -25.58 -12.07 -10.56
CA TYR A 175 -26.95 -11.86 -10.13
C TYR A 175 -27.08 -10.42 -9.65
N GLU A 176 -28.00 -9.68 -10.27
CA GLU A 176 -28.24 -8.27 -10.00
C GLU A 176 -29.71 -7.96 -10.31
N ASN A 177 -30.34 -7.11 -9.50
CA ASN A 177 -31.73 -6.68 -9.71
C ASN A 177 -32.73 -7.84 -9.88
N GLY A 178 -32.54 -8.93 -9.12
CA GLY A 178 -33.42 -10.10 -9.17
C GLY A 178 -33.16 -11.07 -10.32
N VAL A 179 -32.10 -10.85 -11.12
CA VAL A 179 -31.85 -11.61 -12.35
C VAL A 179 -30.45 -12.22 -12.37
N MET A 180 -30.39 -13.55 -12.53
CA MET A 180 -29.14 -14.27 -12.78
C MET A 180 -28.78 -14.24 -14.28
N ARG A 181 -27.64 -13.64 -14.63
CA ARG A 181 -27.11 -13.62 -15.99
C ARG A 181 -25.76 -14.34 -16.09
N SER A 182 -25.55 -15.05 -17.20
CA SER A 182 -24.24 -15.64 -17.51
C SER A 182 -23.22 -14.56 -17.87
N LEU A 183 -22.00 -14.67 -17.33
CA LEU A 183 -20.82 -13.87 -17.74
C LEU A 183 -20.11 -14.45 -18.96
N GLY A 184 -20.61 -15.58 -19.48
CA GLY A 184 -20.00 -16.27 -20.61
C GLY A 184 -18.79 -17.12 -20.19
N ARG A 185 -17.87 -17.33 -21.12
CA ARG A 185 -16.68 -18.18 -20.96
C ARG A 185 -15.58 -17.67 -21.88
N LEU A 186 -14.33 -18.00 -21.58
CA LEU A 186 -13.23 -17.76 -22.52
C LEU A 186 -13.46 -18.55 -23.82
N GLN A 187 -13.02 -17.96 -24.93
CA GLN A 187 -13.20 -18.57 -26.25
C GLN A 187 -12.60 -19.98 -26.28
N GLY A 188 -13.42 -20.96 -26.66
CA GLY A 188 -13.02 -22.36 -26.74
C GLY A 188 -13.11 -23.19 -25.47
N GLY A 189 -13.46 -22.57 -24.34
CA GLY A 189 -13.81 -23.27 -23.11
C GLY A 189 -15.21 -23.86 -23.13
N ASN A 190 -15.51 -24.73 -22.16
CA ASN A 190 -16.85 -25.24 -21.89
C ASN A 190 -17.39 -24.97 -20.49
N ASN A 191 -16.55 -24.51 -19.56
CA ASN A 191 -16.92 -24.14 -18.19
C ASN A 191 -16.25 -22.83 -17.78
N SER A 192 -16.93 -22.06 -16.93
CA SER A 192 -16.44 -20.87 -16.24
C SER A 192 -17.03 -20.79 -14.84
N GLU A 193 -16.26 -20.23 -13.90
CA GLU A 193 -16.64 -20.03 -12.50
C GLU A 193 -16.04 -18.69 -12.03
N ALA A 194 -16.84 -17.89 -11.32
CA ALA A 194 -16.40 -16.64 -10.72
C ALA A 194 -16.20 -16.83 -9.21
N PHE A 195 -15.13 -16.24 -8.68
CA PHE A 195 -14.72 -16.42 -7.28
C PHE A 195 -14.58 -15.12 -6.49
N GLY A 196 -14.32 -13.99 -7.14
CA GLY A 196 -14.22 -12.69 -6.47
C GLY A 196 -14.76 -11.54 -7.32
N ILE A 197 -15.27 -10.49 -6.66
CA ILE A 197 -15.79 -9.26 -7.29
C ILE A 197 -15.33 -8.01 -6.51
N ASP A 198 -14.93 -6.95 -7.21
CA ASP A 198 -14.63 -5.66 -6.59
C ASP A 198 -15.86 -4.72 -6.54
N SER A 199 -15.73 -3.57 -5.88
CA SER A 199 -16.79 -2.57 -5.77
C SER A 199 -17.19 -1.95 -7.12
N ALA A 200 -16.32 -2.00 -8.13
CA ALA A 200 -16.60 -1.53 -9.49
C ALA A 200 -17.33 -2.58 -10.35
N GLY A 201 -17.52 -3.79 -9.82
CA GLY A 201 -18.17 -4.90 -10.52
C GLY A 201 -17.25 -5.66 -11.47
N HIS A 202 -15.94 -5.52 -11.33
CA HIS A 202 -14.98 -6.38 -12.01
C HIS A 202 -14.95 -7.75 -11.34
N VAL A 203 -14.99 -8.82 -12.14
CA VAL A 203 -15.13 -10.19 -11.62
C VAL A 203 -13.93 -11.02 -12.02
N VAL A 204 -13.36 -11.76 -11.08
CA VAL A 204 -12.26 -12.70 -11.33
C VAL A 204 -12.70 -14.14 -11.12
N GLY A 205 -12.00 -15.07 -11.78
CA GLY A 205 -12.32 -16.48 -11.64
C GLY A 205 -11.50 -17.38 -12.55
N ALA A 206 -12.04 -18.55 -12.86
CA ALA A 206 -11.44 -19.52 -13.76
C ALA A 206 -12.36 -19.86 -14.93
N SER A 207 -11.79 -19.97 -16.12
CA SER A 207 -12.48 -20.49 -17.30
C SER A 207 -11.61 -21.49 -18.04
N THR A 208 -12.23 -22.56 -18.49
CA THR A 208 -11.57 -23.54 -19.38
C THR A 208 -11.24 -22.91 -20.74
N ILE A 209 -10.25 -23.47 -21.44
CA ILE A 209 -9.89 -23.12 -22.84
C ILE A 209 -9.69 -24.37 -23.73
N PHE A 210 -9.64 -24.20 -25.05
CA PHE A 210 -9.43 -25.29 -26.01
C PHE A 210 -8.12 -26.07 -25.74
N GLY A 211 -8.17 -27.39 -25.91
CA GLY A 211 -6.97 -28.22 -26.08
C GLY A 211 -6.82 -29.37 -25.10
N PHE A 212 -7.10 -29.20 -23.80
CA PHE A 212 -6.98 -30.27 -22.78
C PHE A 212 -7.80 -30.02 -21.49
N GLY A 213 -8.85 -29.20 -21.51
CA GLY A 213 -9.63 -28.89 -20.29
C GLY A 213 -8.87 -28.05 -19.25
N ARG A 214 -7.89 -27.25 -19.70
CA ARG A 214 -7.03 -26.41 -18.86
C ARG A 214 -7.78 -25.16 -18.39
N ASN A 215 -7.57 -24.79 -17.12
CA ASN A 215 -8.12 -23.57 -16.53
C ASN A 215 -7.22 -22.35 -16.78
N ARG A 216 -7.86 -21.20 -16.99
CA ARG A 216 -7.22 -19.89 -17.08
C ARG A 216 -7.92 -18.93 -16.12
N ALA A 217 -7.11 -18.27 -15.30
CA ALA A 217 -7.54 -17.11 -14.55
C ALA A 217 -8.07 -16.06 -15.52
N PHE A 218 -9.21 -15.46 -15.21
CA PHE A 218 -9.79 -14.38 -15.99
C PHE A 218 -10.08 -13.16 -15.13
N LEU A 219 -10.16 -12.02 -15.80
CA LEU A 219 -10.79 -10.79 -15.34
C LEU A 219 -11.94 -10.47 -16.30
N TYR A 220 -13.13 -10.29 -15.77
CA TYR A 220 -14.31 -9.85 -16.49
C TYR A 220 -14.55 -8.38 -16.18
N SER A 221 -14.42 -7.53 -17.20
CA SER A 221 -14.65 -6.09 -17.12
C SER A 221 -15.30 -5.62 -18.43
N ASP A 222 -16.10 -4.56 -18.36
CA ASP A 222 -16.71 -3.93 -19.54
C ASP A 222 -17.48 -4.92 -20.43
N GLY A 223 -18.13 -5.91 -19.82
CA GLY A 223 -18.90 -6.93 -20.53
C GLY A 223 -18.06 -8.06 -21.17
N THR A 224 -16.74 -8.07 -20.98
CA THR A 224 -15.82 -8.99 -21.66
C THR A 224 -14.95 -9.79 -20.68
N MET A 225 -14.72 -11.07 -20.99
CA MET A 225 -13.84 -11.95 -20.21
C MET A 225 -12.43 -11.96 -20.80
N LYS A 226 -11.45 -11.45 -20.06
CA LYS A 226 -10.03 -11.38 -20.44
C LYS A 226 -9.21 -12.43 -19.70
N ASN A 227 -8.40 -13.18 -20.42
CA ASN A 227 -7.45 -14.14 -19.84
C ASN A 227 -6.27 -13.40 -19.18
N LEU A 228 -5.98 -13.70 -17.91
CA LEU A 228 -4.88 -13.10 -17.14
C LEU A 228 -3.53 -13.80 -17.35
N GLY A 229 -3.52 -14.92 -18.08
CA GLY A 229 -2.32 -15.69 -18.32
C GLY A 229 -2.06 -16.75 -17.25
N THR A 230 -0.81 -17.19 -17.16
CA THR A 230 -0.36 -18.26 -16.28
C THR A 230 1.13 -18.08 -16.01
N LEU A 231 1.62 -18.64 -14.90
CA LEU A 231 3.07 -18.77 -14.69
C LEU A 231 3.66 -19.81 -15.66
N LEU A 232 3.01 -20.97 -15.81
CA LEU A 232 3.40 -22.00 -16.79
C LEU A 232 2.21 -22.89 -17.23
N GLY A 233 1.39 -23.36 -16.27
CA GLY A 233 0.33 -24.35 -16.50
C GLY A 233 -1.06 -23.77 -16.33
N ASP A 234 -1.90 -24.38 -15.51
CA ASP A 234 -3.25 -23.88 -15.21
C ASP A 234 -3.18 -22.68 -14.27
N SER A 235 -4.22 -21.85 -14.29
CA SER A 235 -4.34 -20.69 -13.39
C SER A 235 -5.79 -20.48 -12.98
N GLN A 236 -5.98 -19.99 -11.76
CA GLN A 236 -7.27 -19.60 -11.18
C GLN A 236 -7.06 -18.36 -10.33
N ALA A 237 -7.97 -17.38 -10.43
CA ALA A 237 -7.98 -16.20 -9.57
C ALA A 237 -9.09 -16.33 -8.55
N TYR A 238 -8.78 -16.18 -7.26
CA TYR A 238 -9.72 -16.36 -6.15
C TYR A 238 -10.18 -15.04 -5.54
N GLY A 239 -9.31 -14.03 -5.48
CA GLY A 239 -9.63 -12.73 -4.86
C GLY A 239 -9.23 -11.56 -5.73
N ILE A 240 -9.96 -10.46 -5.61
CA ILE A 240 -9.66 -9.16 -6.21
C ILE A 240 -9.93 -8.06 -5.17
N SER A 241 -9.06 -7.05 -5.12
CA SER A 241 -9.26 -5.86 -4.30
C SER A 241 -9.74 -4.67 -5.16
N ASP A 242 -10.31 -3.63 -4.55
CA ASP A 242 -10.74 -2.38 -5.21
C ASP A 242 -9.58 -1.64 -5.89
N ALA A 243 -8.35 -1.80 -5.39
CA ALA A 243 -7.13 -1.32 -6.03
C ALA A 243 -6.74 -2.12 -7.30
N GLY A 244 -7.48 -3.18 -7.65
CA GLY A 244 -7.24 -4.01 -8.83
C GLY A 244 -6.17 -5.08 -8.63
N HIS A 245 -5.76 -5.36 -7.39
CA HIS A 245 -4.87 -6.48 -7.08
C HIS A 245 -5.63 -7.79 -7.20
N ILE A 246 -5.14 -8.73 -8.01
CA ILE A 246 -5.81 -10.04 -8.21
C ILE A 246 -4.90 -11.14 -7.70
N VAL A 247 -5.43 -12.07 -6.90
CA VAL A 247 -4.64 -13.17 -6.34
C VAL A 247 -5.25 -14.53 -6.67
N GLY A 248 -4.41 -15.56 -6.61
CA GLY A 248 -4.85 -16.93 -6.85
C GLY A 248 -3.70 -17.92 -6.92
N GLU A 249 -3.88 -18.97 -7.72
CA GLU A 249 -2.87 -20.00 -7.94
C GLU A 249 -2.52 -20.16 -9.43
N SER A 250 -1.29 -20.58 -9.69
CA SER A 250 -0.91 -21.07 -11.01
C SER A 250 0.06 -22.24 -10.93
N THR A 251 -0.15 -23.25 -11.77
CA THR A 251 0.76 -24.39 -11.91
C THR A 251 2.09 -23.94 -12.49
N ILE A 252 3.19 -24.41 -11.91
CA ILE A 252 4.57 -24.06 -12.29
C ILE A 252 5.38 -25.23 -12.87
N ASN A 253 4.82 -26.43 -12.98
CA ASN A 253 5.50 -27.54 -13.66
C ASN A 253 4.55 -28.67 -14.05
N SER A 254 5.08 -29.64 -14.79
CA SER A 254 4.36 -30.84 -15.23
C SER A 254 4.03 -31.83 -14.11
N PHE A 255 4.57 -31.64 -12.90
CA PHE A 255 4.23 -32.47 -11.73
C PHE A 255 2.98 -31.96 -11.00
N GLY A 256 2.39 -30.84 -11.45
CA GLY A 256 1.17 -30.27 -10.86
C GLY A 256 1.42 -29.39 -9.64
N GLU A 257 2.67 -28.97 -9.39
CA GLU A 257 2.94 -28.03 -8.29
C GLU A 257 2.39 -26.65 -8.63
N THR A 258 1.75 -26.01 -7.65
CA THR A 258 1.14 -24.67 -7.78
C THR A 258 1.91 -23.62 -7.00
N ARG A 259 1.75 -22.36 -7.39
CA ARG A 259 2.25 -21.20 -6.64
C ARG A 259 1.13 -20.18 -6.50
N ALA A 260 1.04 -19.58 -5.31
CA ALA A 260 0.32 -18.36 -5.07
C ALA A 260 0.87 -17.27 -6.00
N PHE A 261 -0.03 -16.49 -6.61
CA PHE A 261 0.35 -15.32 -7.41
C PHE A 261 -0.35 -14.06 -6.92
N LEU A 262 0.30 -12.93 -7.19
CA LEU A 262 -0.31 -11.59 -7.22
C LEU A 262 -0.23 -11.07 -8.65
N PHE A 263 -1.35 -10.64 -9.20
CA PHE A 263 -1.42 -10.01 -10.50
C PHE A 263 -1.68 -8.52 -10.31
N ALA A 264 -0.69 -7.72 -10.70
CA ALA A 264 -0.68 -6.26 -10.63
C ALA A 264 0.10 -5.71 -11.84
N ASP A 265 -0.21 -4.50 -12.29
CA ASP A 265 0.46 -3.83 -13.42
C ASP A 265 0.55 -4.69 -14.71
N GLY A 266 -0.48 -5.53 -14.93
CA GLY A 266 -0.58 -6.42 -16.09
C GLY A 266 0.34 -7.64 -16.05
N ARG A 267 0.92 -7.99 -14.88
CA ARG A 267 1.85 -9.13 -14.73
C ARG A 267 1.46 -10.03 -13.56
N MET A 268 1.56 -11.35 -13.78
CA MET A 268 1.40 -12.38 -12.75
C MET A 268 2.73 -12.61 -12.03
N GLN A 269 2.86 -12.13 -10.79
CA GLN A 269 4.00 -12.33 -9.91
C GLN A 269 3.82 -13.61 -9.10
N ASN A 270 4.84 -14.47 -9.10
CA ASN A 270 4.92 -15.63 -8.21
C ASN A 270 5.32 -15.18 -6.78
N LEU A 271 4.53 -15.56 -5.77
CA LEU A 271 4.77 -15.17 -4.37
C LEU A 271 5.68 -16.15 -3.61
N GLY A 272 6.01 -17.30 -4.19
CA GLY A 272 6.85 -18.32 -3.55
C GLY A 272 6.08 -19.26 -2.62
N THR A 273 6.79 -19.89 -1.68
CA THR A 273 6.24 -20.81 -0.66
C THR A 273 6.99 -20.59 0.65
N LEU A 274 6.42 -21.06 1.76
CA LEU A 274 7.07 -21.20 3.06
C LEU A 274 8.04 -22.41 3.12
N GLY A 275 8.71 -22.73 2.00
CA GLY A 275 9.70 -23.81 1.91
C GLY A 275 9.17 -25.18 1.48
N GLY A 276 7.86 -25.34 1.27
CA GLY A 276 7.25 -26.55 0.68
C GLY A 276 7.03 -26.47 -0.83
N SER A 277 6.33 -27.46 -1.39
CA SER A 277 6.15 -27.64 -2.83
C SER A 277 5.01 -26.84 -3.46
N SER A 278 4.10 -26.25 -2.68
CA SER A 278 2.92 -25.54 -3.22
C SER A 278 2.41 -24.45 -2.29
N SER A 279 1.77 -23.43 -2.86
CA SER A 279 1.10 -22.34 -2.15
C SER A 279 -0.13 -21.86 -2.92
N TRP A 280 -1.06 -21.23 -2.21
CA TRP A 280 -2.36 -20.76 -2.69
C TRP A 280 -2.73 -19.45 -2.01
N ALA A 281 -3.02 -18.40 -2.78
CA ALA A 281 -3.53 -17.13 -2.26
C ALA A 281 -5.04 -17.06 -2.44
N TYR A 282 -5.77 -16.74 -1.36
CA TYR A 282 -7.24 -16.70 -1.37
C TYR A 282 -7.77 -15.27 -1.23
N GLY A 283 -7.18 -14.47 -0.34
CA GLY A 283 -7.63 -13.09 -0.07
C GLY A 283 -6.54 -12.06 -0.31
N VAL A 284 -6.94 -10.85 -0.68
CA VAL A 284 -6.08 -9.69 -0.88
C VAL A 284 -6.83 -8.42 -0.49
N ASN A 285 -6.16 -7.51 0.20
CA ASN A 285 -6.71 -6.19 0.50
C ASN A 285 -6.15 -5.11 -0.44
N ASP A 286 -6.63 -3.87 -0.32
CA ASP A 286 -6.22 -2.77 -1.20
C ASP A 286 -4.80 -2.31 -0.99
N PHE A 287 -4.18 -2.75 0.10
CA PHE A 287 -2.77 -2.53 0.34
C PHE A 287 -1.86 -3.46 -0.45
N GLY A 288 -2.40 -4.50 -1.08
CA GLY A 288 -1.66 -5.57 -1.76
C GLY A 288 -1.13 -6.62 -0.79
N GLN A 289 -1.63 -6.66 0.45
CA GLN A 289 -1.32 -7.73 1.39
C GLN A 289 -2.13 -8.95 1.01
N VAL A 290 -1.47 -10.10 0.91
CA VAL A 290 -2.09 -11.33 0.41
C VAL A 290 -2.08 -12.40 1.49
N VAL A 291 -3.20 -13.08 1.69
CA VAL A 291 -3.31 -14.20 2.62
C VAL A 291 -3.66 -15.49 1.90
N GLY A 292 -3.25 -16.60 2.50
CA GLY A 292 -3.49 -17.89 1.90
C GLY A 292 -2.94 -19.04 2.72
N GLU A 293 -2.59 -20.12 2.03
CA GLU A 293 -1.92 -21.27 2.64
C GLU A 293 -0.70 -21.72 1.82
N SER A 294 0.31 -22.21 2.51
CA SER A 294 1.53 -22.77 1.90
C SER A 294 1.89 -24.09 2.56
N LYS A 295 2.41 -25.02 1.76
CA LYS A 295 3.02 -26.23 2.29
C LYS A 295 4.32 -25.86 3.00
N VAL A 296 4.55 -26.49 4.16
CA VAL A 296 5.79 -26.46 4.94
C VAL A 296 6.12 -27.92 5.28
N ALA A 297 7.15 -28.48 4.66
CA ALA A 297 7.41 -29.93 4.69
C ALA A 297 6.15 -30.78 4.36
N SER A 298 5.62 -31.55 5.31
CA SER A 298 4.40 -32.36 5.16
C SER A 298 3.13 -31.71 5.74
N LYS A 299 3.18 -30.43 6.14
CA LYS A 299 2.08 -29.67 6.73
C LYS A 299 1.63 -28.51 5.82
N ILE A 300 0.48 -27.93 6.12
CA ILE A 300 -0.05 -26.71 5.49
C ILE A 300 -0.21 -25.65 6.57
N HIS A 301 0.38 -24.49 6.35
CA HIS A 301 0.33 -23.33 7.24
C HIS A 301 -0.28 -22.13 6.51
N ALA A 302 -1.00 -21.29 7.25
CA ALA A 302 -1.50 -20.02 6.75
C ALA A 302 -0.33 -19.03 6.56
N PHE A 303 -0.37 -18.21 5.51
CA PHE A 303 0.65 -17.19 5.28
C PHE A 303 0.05 -15.79 5.15
N LEU A 304 0.90 -14.79 5.41
CA LEU A 304 0.71 -13.39 5.04
C LEU A 304 1.87 -12.98 4.12
N TYR A 305 1.55 -12.46 2.94
CA TYR A 305 2.53 -11.85 2.04
C TYR A 305 2.53 -10.33 2.27
N LEU A 306 3.67 -9.81 2.70
CA LEU A 306 3.88 -8.42 3.06
C LEU A 306 5.27 -7.99 2.61
N ASP A 307 5.37 -6.80 2.00
CA ASP A 307 6.64 -6.18 1.59
C ASP A 307 7.58 -7.12 0.82
N GLY A 308 7.02 -7.87 -0.12
CA GLY A 308 7.79 -8.77 -0.98
C GLY A 308 8.08 -10.15 -0.36
N SER A 309 7.67 -10.40 0.89
CA SER A 309 8.01 -11.60 1.66
C SER A 309 6.78 -12.39 2.09
N MET A 310 6.84 -13.72 1.97
CA MET A 310 5.83 -14.64 2.52
C MET A 310 6.19 -15.00 3.96
N LEU A 311 5.38 -14.55 4.90
CA LEU A 311 5.50 -14.79 6.35
C LEU A 311 4.56 -15.90 6.78
N ASP A 312 5.00 -16.78 7.67
CA ASP A 312 4.15 -17.81 8.28
C ASP A 312 3.31 -17.18 9.39
N LEU A 313 1.97 -17.21 9.28
CA LEU A 313 1.09 -16.61 10.29
C LEU A 313 1.23 -17.29 11.66
N ASN A 314 1.74 -18.52 11.73
CA ASN A 314 2.02 -19.20 12.99
C ASN A 314 3.20 -18.57 13.74
N ASP A 315 4.11 -17.90 13.04
CA ASP A 315 5.23 -17.16 13.64
C ASP A 315 4.80 -15.74 14.09
N LEU A 316 3.59 -15.31 13.72
CA LEU A 316 3.05 -13.98 13.99
C LEU A 316 2.04 -13.94 15.13
N ILE A 317 1.78 -15.07 15.79
CA ILE A 317 0.87 -15.19 16.93
C ILE A 317 1.62 -15.63 18.17
N ASP A 318 1.10 -15.31 19.36
CA ASP A 318 1.69 -15.78 20.62
C ASP A 318 1.78 -17.32 20.61
N PRO A 319 2.99 -17.92 20.71
CA PRO A 319 3.15 -19.37 20.78
C PRO A 319 2.41 -20.01 21.97
N SER A 320 2.13 -19.24 23.03
CA SER A 320 1.36 -19.69 24.19
C SER A 320 -0.11 -19.95 23.86
N SER A 321 -0.62 -19.35 22.77
CA SER A 321 -1.97 -19.59 22.26
C SER A 321 -2.19 -21.05 21.88
N LYS A 322 -1.14 -21.81 21.53
CA LYS A 322 -1.18 -23.20 21.02
C LYS A 322 -2.07 -23.41 19.79
N TRP A 323 -2.49 -22.32 19.15
CA TRP A 323 -3.16 -22.38 17.87
C TRP A 323 -2.20 -22.84 16.78
N ARG A 324 -2.75 -23.56 15.81
CA ARG A 324 -2.07 -23.83 14.55
C ARG A 324 -2.96 -23.35 13.42
N LEU A 325 -2.53 -22.30 12.73
CA LEU A 325 -3.25 -21.67 11.64
C LEU A 325 -2.92 -22.42 10.35
N ASN A 326 -3.92 -23.08 9.77
CA ASN A 326 -3.73 -23.93 8.59
C ASN A 326 -3.97 -23.16 7.30
N ARG A 327 -5.04 -22.35 7.26
CA ARG A 327 -5.48 -21.61 6.08
C ARG A 327 -6.02 -20.25 6.50
N ALA A 328 -5.57 -19.18 5.85
CA ALA A 328 -6.22 -17.87 5.87
C ALA A 328 -6.99 -17.69 4.56
N THR A 329 -8.27 -17.34 4.65
CA THR A 329 -9.18 -17.26 3.48
C THR A 329 -9.43 -15.84 3.02
N ALA A 330 -9.51 -14.88 3.95
CA ALA A 330 -9.78 -13.48 3.65
C ALA A 330 -9.03 -12.52 4.58
N ILE A 331 -8.81 -11.31 4.08
CA ILE A 331 -8.16 -10.19 4.78
C ILE A 331 -8.87 -8.90 4.40
N ASN A 332 -9.22 -8.06 5.38
CA ASN A 332 -9.79 -6.73 5.12
C ASN A 332 -8.72 -5.62 5.16
N ASN A 333 -9.12 -4.38 4.87
CA ASN A 333 -8.19 -3.24 4.88
C ASN A 333 -7.72 -2.83 6.28
N ALA A 334 -8.40 -3.26 7.36
CA ALA A 334 -7.87 -3.12 8.72
C ALA A 334 -6.74 -4.13 9.04
N GLY A 335 -6.43 -5.05 8.10
CA GLY A 335 -5.44 -6.09 8.29
C GLY A 335 -5.95 -7.25 9.16
N GLN A 336 -7.26 -7.34 9.41
CA GLN A 336 -7.84 -8.49 10.09
C GLN A 336 -7.88 -9.68 9.14
N ILE A 337 -7.53 -10.86 9.63
CA ILE A 337 -7.40 -12.06 8.81
C ILE A 337 -8.29 -13.16 9.37
N VAL A 338 -9.06 -13.82 8.52
CA VAL A 338 -9.90 -14.96 8.92
C VAL A 338 -9.49 -16.24 8.23
N GLY A 339 -9.87 -17.36 8.82
CA GLY A 339 -9.68 -18.66 8.18
C GLY A 339 -9.94 -19.83 9.12
N THR A 340 -9.25 -20.94 8.88
CA THR A 340 -9.40 -22.18 9.66
C THR A 340 -8.08 -22.61 10.29
N GLY A 341 -8.13 -22.95 11.57
CA GLY A 341 -7.00 -23.47 12.34
C GLY A 341 -7.38 -24.65 13.22
N ILE A 342 -6.38 -25.18 13.92
CA ILE A 342 -6.56 -26.11 15.03
C ILE A 342 -6.37 -25.32 16.32
N ASN A 343 -7.39 -25.31 17.17
CA ASN A 343 -7.37 -24.63 18.45
C ASN A 343 -6.60 -25.45 19.52
N PRO A 344 -6.46 -24.95 20.76
CA PRO A 344 -5.69 -25.62 21.81
C PRO A 344 -6.28 -26.94 22.32
N SER A 345 -7.58 -27.17 22.13
CA SER A 345 -8.24 -28.46 22.41
C SER A 345 -8.02 -29.49 21.29
N GLY A 346 -7.48 -29.08 20.14
CA GLY A 346 -7.24 -29.94 18.99
C GLY A 346 -8.39 -29.97 17.98
N GLU A 347 -9.38 -29.10 18.14
CA GLU A 347 -10.57 -28.98 17.30
C GLU A 347 -10.34 -28.02 16.13
N LYS A 348 -11.06 -28.22 15.02
CA LYS A 348 -10.97 -27.35 13.84
C LYS A 348 -11.95 -26.20 13.95
N HIS A 349 -11.45 -25.00 14.17
CA HIS A 349 -12.28 -23.83 14.37
C HIS A 349 -11.94 -22.73 13.38
N GLY A 350 -12.95 -21.91 13.06
CA GLY A 350 -12.78 -20.62 12.44
C GLY A 350 -12.03 -19.68 13.39
N PHE A 351 -11.07 -18.94 12.86
CA PHE A 351 -10.36 -17.91 13.61
C PHE A 351 -10.57 -16.52 13.00
N LEU A 352 -10.43 -15.51 13.85
CA LEU A 352 -10.21 -14.11 13.48
C LEU A 352 -8.89 -13.65 14.09
N LEU A 353 -7.98 -13.13 13.27
CA LEU A 353 -6.74 -12.49 13.71
C LEU A 353 -6.93 -10.98 13.73
N ASN A 354 -6.65 -10.37 14.88
CA ASN A 354 -6.54 -8.91 15.02
C ASN A 354 -5.10 -8.52 15.28
N LEU A 355 -4.64 -7.40 14.75
CA LEU A 355 -3.32 -6.87 15.04
C LEU A 355 -3.14 -6.64 16.55
N PHE A 356 -2.05 -7.15 17.09
CA PHE A 356 -1.64 -6.94 18.48
C PHE A 356 -1.04 -5.54 18.60
N THR A 357 -1.86 -4.57 18.99
CA THR A 357 -1.36 -3.27 19.45
C THR A 357 -0.91 -3.43 20.89
N ALA A 358 0.40 -3.51 21.16
CA ALA A 358 0.95 -3.69 22.49
C ALA A 358 0.34 -2.69 23.50
N PRO A 359 -0.49 -3.13 24.48
CA PRO A 359 -0.98 -2.26 25.53
C PRO A 359 -0.14 -2.49 26.78
N ASN A 360 0.44 -1.43 27.33
CA ASN A 360 0.99 -1.49 28.68
C ASN A 360 -0.14 -1.78 29.70
N ALA A 361 -0.39 -3.05 30.07
CA ALA A 361 -0.84 -3.52 31.40
C ALA A 361 -1.19 -5.04 31.44
N PRO A 362 -0.80 -5.79 32.50
CA PRO A 362 -1.25 -7.17 32.75
C PRO A 362 -2.49 -7.21 33.70
N PRO A 363 -3.16 -8.36 33.93
CA PRO A 363 -4.39 -8.78 33.26
C PRO A 363 -5.61 -8.79 34.20
N GLY A 364 -6.81 -8.60 33.64
CA GLY A 364 -8.07 -8.79 34.37
C GLY A 364 -9.24 -9.01 33.42
N ILE A 365 -9.89 -10.17 33.54
CA ILE A 365 -11.18 -10.48 32.93
C ILE A 365 -12.17 -9.39 33.32
N GLY A 366 -12.65 -8.65 32.33
CA GLY A 366 -13.66 -7.61 32.48
C GLY A 366 -14.09 -7.17 31.10
N THR A 367 -15.40 -7.19 30.87
CA THR A 367 -16.08 -6.68 29.67
C THR A 367 -15.31 -5.54 29.04
N GLN A 368 -14.85 -5.77 27.80
CA GLN A 368 -14.22 -4.75 26.97
C GLN A 368 -15.07 -3.49 27.07
N SER A 369 -14.49 -2.41 27.57
CA SER A 369 -15.14 -1.12 27.49
C SER A 369 -15.37 -0.84 26.01
N VAL A 370 -16.57 -0.38 25.67
CA VAL A 370 -16.95 0.00 24.31
C VAL A 370 -15.83 0.85 23.74
N GLN A 371 -15.11 0.27 22.77
CA GLN A 371 -14.18 1.01 21.94
C GLN A 371 -15.00 2.13 21.27
N PRO A 372 -14.54 3.39 21.27
CA PRO A 372 -15.24 4.43 20.53
C PRO A 372 -15.37 3.96 19.08
N THR A 373 -16.59 3.86 18.57
CA THR A 373 -16.85 3.62 17.15
C THR A 373 -16.33 4.82 16.38
N TYR A 374 -15.15 4.67 15.76
CA TYR A 374 -14.63 5.65 14.82
C TYR A 374 -15.22 5.34 13.44
N GLY A 375 -15.81 6.36 12.79
CA GLY A 375 -15.97 6.35 11.34
C GLY A 375 -17.26 5.76 10.76
N GLU A 376 -18.32 5.51 11.54
CA GLU A 376 -19.65 5.34 10.91
C GLU A 376 -20.02 6.65 10.19
N PRO A 377 -20.26 6.62 8.87
CA PRO A 377 -20.67 7.80 8.12
C PRO A 377 -21.93 8.44 8.74
N PRO A 378 -22.12 9.76 8.62
CA PRO A 378 -23.21 10.44 9.31
C PRO A 378 -24.56 10.01 8.74
N LYS A 379 -25.30 9.20 9.51
CA LYS A 379 -26.70 8.92 9.21
C LYS A 379 -27.51 10.21 9.25
N ARG A 380 -28.33 10.43 8.23
CA ARG A 380 -29.23 11.58 8.17
C ARG A 380 -30.29 11.50 9.27
N GLU A 381 -30.33 12.52 10.12
CA GLU A 381 -31.35 12.63 11.17
C GLU A 381 -32.67 13.22 10.63
N ASP A 382 -33.78 12.89 11.29
CA ASP A 382 -35.10 13.41 10.96
C ASP A 382 -35.14 14.95 11.00
N GLY A 383 -35.67 15.57 9.94
CA GLY A 383 -35.74 17.02 9.81
C GLY A 383 -34.41 17.71 9.47
N LYS A 384 -33.32 16.94 9.27
CA LYS A 384 -32.07 17.45 8.68
C LYS A 384 -32.10 17.26 7.18
N ASP A 385 -31.67 18.27 6.44
CA ASP A 385 -31.53 18.21 4.98
C ASP A 385 -30.19 18.75 4.50
N SER A 386 -29.36 19.24 5.42
CA SER A 386 -28.06 19.81 5.13
C SER A 386 -27.01 19.26 6.08
N LEU A 387 -25.80 18.99 5.59
CA LEU A 387 -24.74 18.31 6.33
C LEU A 387 -23.41 19.08 6.23
N ILE A 388 -22.68 19.14 7.34
CA ILE A 388 -21.29 19.62 7.41
C ILE A 388 -20.44 18.45 7.89
N VAL A 389 -19.41 18.10 7.14
CA VAL A 389 -18.41 17.09 7.52
C VAL A 389 -17.05 17.75 7.67
N VAL A 390 -16.40 17.55 8.81
CA VAL A 390 -15.03 18.02 9.07
C VAL A 390 -14.10 16.83 9.19
N THR A 391 -12.99 16.80 8.43
CA THR A 391 -12.02 15.70 8.44
C THR A 391 -10.56 16.16 8.56
N HIS A 392 -9.73 15.33 9.18
CA HIS A 392 -8.29 15.54 9.33
C HIS A 392 -7.49 14.98 8.15
N GLY A 393 -6.17 15.19 8.16
CA GLY A 393 -5.21 14.59 7.22
C GLY A 393 -4.27 13.58 7.87
N TRP A 394 -3.04 13.52 7.35
CA TRP A 394 -2.00 12.58 7.78
C TRP A 394 -1.53 12.80 9.23
N ASN A 395 -1.31 11.71 9.95
CA ASN A 395 -0.79 11.66 11.32
C ASN A 395 -1.41 12.73 12.26
N PRO A 396 -2.74 12.71 12.43
CA PRO A 396 -3.48 13.84 12.98
C PRO A 396 -3.46 13.90 14.51
N ASP A 397 -3.40 15.12 15.06
CA ASP A 397 -4.06 15.41 16.34
C ASP A 397 -5.53 15.71 16.03
N VAL A 398 -6.48 14.87 16.48
CA VAL A 398 -7.90 15.00 16.12
C VAL A 398 -8.73 15.83 17.09
N LYS A 399 -8.15 16.36 18.16
CA LYS A 399 -8.91 17.15 19.16
C LYS A 399 -9.60 18.37 18.54
N TRP A 400 -8.94 19.03 17.59
CA TRP A 400 -9.48 20.22 16.94
C TRP A 400 -10.74 19.92 16.10
N LEU A 401 -10.97 18.68 15.64
CA LEU A 401 -12.19 18.32 14.90
C LEU A 401 -13.40 18.46 15.81
N ASP A 402 -13.30 17.99 17.05
CA ASP A 402 -14.38 18.09 18.02
C ASP A 402 -14.62 19.56 18.40
N GLU A 403 -13.55 20.34 18.59
CA GLU A 403 -13.66 21.77 18.86
C GLU A 403 -14.35 22.53 17.72
N MET A 404 -13.94 22.28 16.48
CA MET A 404 -14.51 22.93 15.30
C MET A 404 -15.98 22.52 15.11
N THR A 405 -16.30 21.23 15.16
CA THR A 405 -17.67 20.76 14.95
C THR A 405 -18.62 21.22 16.06
N ASN A 406 -18.15 21.29 17.32
CA ASN A 406 -18.90 21.89 18.42
C ASN A 406 -19.15 23.38 18.22
N ALA A 407 -18.14 24.13 17.75
CA ALA A 407 -18.29 25.56 17.47
C ALA A 407 -19.32 25.82 16.36
N ILE A 408 -19.25 25.05 15.26
CA ILE A 408 -20.23 25.13 14.16
C ILE A 408 -21.63 24.79 14.68
N THR A 409 -21.77 23.70 15.44
CA THR A 409 -23.07 23.27 16.01
C THR A 409 -23.68 24.35 16.92
N GLY A 410 -22.85 24.98 17.76
CA GLY A 410 -23.25 26.09 18.62
C GLY A 410 -23.77 27.28 17.82
N TYR A 411 -23.04 27.68 16.77
CA TYR A 411 -23.46 28.75 15.88
C TYR A 411 -24.78 28.44 15.14
N LEU A 412 -24.91 27.25 14.56
CA LEU A 412 -26.14 26.82 13.86
C LEU A 412 -27.35 26.87 14.79
N THR A 413 -27.19 26.42 16.03
CA THR A 413 -28.23 26.44 17.06
C THR A 413 -28.63 27.87 17.42
N ALA A 414 -27.64 28.75 17.67
CA ALA A 414 -27.89 30.15 18.00
C ALA A 414 -28.55 30.93 16.85
N SER A 415 -28.24 30.56 15.61
CA SER A 415 -28.77 31.18 14.38
C SER A 415 -30.09 30.58 13.90
N GLY A 416 -30.63 29.58 14.61
CA GLY A 416 -31.90 28.93 14.26
C GLY A 416 -31.85 28.02 13.03
N LEU A 417 -30.66 27.64 12.56
CA LEU A 417 -30.41 26.78 11.39
C LEU A 417 -30.56 25.28 11.74
N LYS A 418 -31.77 24.90 12.19
CA LYS A 418 -32.05 23.58 12.76
C LYS A 418 -31.99 22.42 11.76
N ASN A 419 -32.08 22.70 10.46
CA ASN A 419 -32.03 21.71 9.37
C ASN A 419 -30.61 21.21 9.05
N TRP A 420 -29.58 21.81 9.65
CA TRP A 420 -28.19 21.42 9.47
C TRP A 420 -27.74 20.37 10.51
N GLN A 421 -26.95 19.41 10.05
CA GLN A 421 -26.24 18.40 10.84
C GLN A 421 -24.74 18.62 10.70
N VAL A 422 -23.98 18.36 11.76
CA VAL A 422 -22.51 18.50 11.77
C VAL A 422 -21.89 17.19 12.22
N HIS A 423 -20.83 16.75 11.53
CA HIS A 423 -20.15 15.49 11.82
C HIS A 423 -18.63 15.63 11.72
N ALA A 424 -17.92 15.13 12.74
CA ALA A 424 -16.47 14.98 12.71
C ALA A 424 -16.13 13.60 12.16
N HIS A 425 -15.61 13.56 10.93
CA HIS A 425 -15.19 12.33 10.29
C HIS A 425 -13.72 12.04 10.62
N LYS A 426 -13.48 10.96 11.38
CA LYS A 426 -12.17 10.58 11.90
C LYS A 426 -11.74 9.26 11.28
N TRP A 427 -10.64 9.27 10.54
CA TRP A 427 -10.01 8.12 9.87
C TRP A 427 -8.61 7.86 10.43
N VAL A 428 -8.47 7.94 11.76
CA VAL A 428 -7.18 8.04 12.48
C VAL A 428 -6.26 6.86 12.21
N GLU A 429 -6.79 5.64 12.29
CA GLU A 429 -5.99 4.41 12.12
C GLU A 429 -5.34 4.37 10.74
N LYS A 430 -6.14 4.59 9.69
CA LYS A 430 -5.71 4.64 8.30
C LYS A 430 -4.83 5.87 7.98
N ALA A 431 -5.00 6.96 8.73
CA ALA A 431 -4.27 8.20 8.53
C ALA A 431 -2.80 8.19 9.01
N THR A 432 -2.33 7.09 9.60
CA THR A 432 -0.93 6.91 10.06
C THR A 432 -0.02 6.27 9.01
N ALA A 433 -0.56 5.85 7.86
CA ALA A 433 0.20 5.22 6.79
C ALA A 433 1.33 6.11 6.23
N PRO A 434 2.38 5.55 5.61
CA PRO A 434 3.47 6.34 5.04
C PRO A 434 3.00 7.43 4.05
N LEU A 435 3.66 8.59 4.06
CA LEU A 435 3.29 9.78 3.26
C LEU A 435 3.11 9.55 1.75
N TYR A 436 3.73 8.53 1.17
CA TYR A 436 3.58 8.19 -0.25
C TYR A 436 2.29 7.40 -0.56
N ARG A 437 1.64 6.80 0.45
CA ARG A 437 0.38 6.04 0.36
C ARG A 437 -0.82 6.83 0.85
N ILE A 438 -0.61 7.88 1.64
CA ILE A 438 -1.70 8.53 2.37
C ILE A 438 -2.78 9.15 1.46
N LEU A 439 -2.43 9.58 0.24
CA LEU A 439 -3.42 10.11 -0.71
C LEU A 439 -4.33 9.03 -1.28
N SER A 440 -3.80 7.85 -1.62
CA SER A 440 -4.66 6.77 -2.14
C SER A 440 -5.63 6.27 -1.07
N ILE A 441 -5.16 6.20 0.18
CA ILE A 441 -6.00 5.85 1.33
C ILE A 441 -7.09 6.91 1.56
N ALA A 442 -6.72 8.19 1.55
CA ALA A 442 -7.69 9.27 1.67
C ALA A 442 -8.73 9.24 0.54
N GLU A 443 -8.31 9.01 -0.71
CA GLU A 443 -9.22 8.87 -1.86
C GLU A 443 -10.20 7.69 -1.68
N GLN A 444 -9.74 6.56 -1.14
CA GLN A 444 -10.58 5.40 -0.85
C GLN A 444 -11.59 5.68 0.25
N GLU A 445 -11.16 6.23 1.40
CA GLU A 445 -12.06 6.62 2.48
C GLU A 445 -13.10 7.65 1.99
N GLY A 446 -12.69 8.54 1.09
CA GLY A 446 -13.55 9.53 0.47
C GLY A 446 -14.58 8.89 -0.45
N GLY A 447 -14.19 7.91 -1.25
CA GLY A 447 -15.09 7.11 -2.07
C GLY A 447 -16.18 6.44 -1.23
N ASN A 448 -15.79 5.82 -0.12
CA ASN A 448 -16.71 5.17 0.82
C ASN A 448 -17.69 6.16 1.46
N LEU A 449 -17.19 7.30 1.95
CA LEU A 449 -18.03 8.37 2.49
C LEU A 449 -19.00 8.90 1.43
N GLY A 450 -18.54 9.10 0.20
CA GLY A 450 -19.37 9.54 -0.92
C GLY A 450 -20.48 8.56 -1.26
N ASN A 451 -20.17 7.26 -1.33
CA ASN A 451 -21.14 6.18 -1.59
C ASN A 451 -22.24 6.13 -0.54
N TYR A 452 -21.89 6.39 0.72
CA TYR A 452 -22.86 6.46 1.82
C TYR A 452 -23.75 7.71 1.75
N LEU A 453 -23.17 8.87 1.44
CA LEU A 453 -23.90 10.14 1.42
C LEU A 453 -24.79 10.31 0.19
N ALA A 454 -24.39 9.75 -0.95
CA ALA A 454 -25.08 9.86 -2.23
C ALA A 454 -26.58 9.46 -2.19
N PRO A 455 -26.99 8.32 -1.61
CA PRO A 455 -28.41 7.94 -1.57
C PRO A 455 -29.24 8.72 -0.53
N SER A 456 -28.62 9.52 0.34
CA SER A 456 -29.29 10.12 1.51
C SER A 456 -30.09 11.41 1.23
N ASN A 457 -30.19 11.84 -0.04
CA ASN A 457 -31.00 12.97 -0.52
C ASN A 457 -30.75 14.30 0.25
N TRP A 458 -29.49 14.59 0.55
CA TRP A 458 -29.09 15.86 1.15
C TRP A 458 -29.29 17.02 0.15
N LEU A 459 -29.86 18.14 0.60
CA LEU A 459 -29.95 19.35 -0.22
C LEU A 459 -28.61 20.08 -0.29
N HIS A 460 -27.88 20.11 0.84
CA HIS A 460 -26.59 20.78 0.95
C HIS A 460 -25.59 19.92 1.71
N ILE A 461 -24.37 19.79 1.17
CA ILE A 461 -23.26 19.13 1.84
C ILE A 461 -22.06 20.07 1.80
N HIS A 462 -21.51 20.39 2.97
CA HIS A 462 -20.26 21.13 3.11
C HIS A 462 -19.18 20.22 3.68
N LEU A 463 -18.13 19.98 2.90
CA LEU A 463 -16.99 19.15 3.25
C LEU A 463 -15.78 20.02 3.57
N ILE A 464 -15.30 19.98 4.81
CA ILE A 464 -14.17 20.76 5.30
C ILE A 464 -13.03 19.79 5.59
N ALA A 465 -11.87 20.00 4.97
CA ALA A 465 -10.75 19.08 5.10
C ALA A 465 -9.42 19.77 5.35
N HIS A 466 -8.60 19.19 6.23
CA HIS A 466 -7.21 19.56 6.41
C HIS A 466 -6.25 18.57 5.74
N SER A 467 -5.16 19.08 5.13
CA SER A 467 -4.03 18.24 4.68
C SER A 467 -4.48 17.12 3.74
N ALA A 468 -4.08 15.87 3.97
CA ALA A 468 -4.45 14.69 3.17
C ALA A 468 -5.96 14.42 3.13
N GLY A 469 -6.74 14.93 4.09
CA GLY A 469 -8.20 14.86 4.05
C GLY A 469 -8.80 15.58 2.84
N SER A 470 -8.03 16.46 2.18
CA SER A 470 -8.44 17.13 0.94
C SER A 470 -8.72 16.12 -0.18
N ALA A 471 -7.92 15.06 -0.29
CA ALA A 471 -8.17 13.97 -1.24
C ALA A 471 -9.44 13.18 -0.90
N LEU A 472 -9.72 12.99 0.40
CA LEU A 472 -10.92 12.33 0.89
C LEU A 472 -12.18 13.10 0.49
N VAL A 473 -12.25 14.41 0.78
CA VAL A 473 -13.44 15.19 0.45
C VAL A 473 -13.62 15.41 -1.05
N GLU A 474 -12.52 15.46 -1.82
CA GLU A 474 -12.61 15.50 -3.28
C GLU A 474 -13.17 14.19 -3.85
N ALA A 475 -12.71 13.04 -3.35
CA ALA A 475 -13.23 11.74 -3.77
C ALA A 475 -14.70 11.57 -3.38
N ALA A 476 -15.09 11.97 -2.17
CA ALA A 476 -16.50 11.96 -1.73
C ALA A 476 -17.36 12.85 -2.63
N SER A 477 -16.90 14.07 -2.93
CA SER A 477 -17.59 15.00 -3.83
C SER A 477 -17.84 14.37 -5.20
N ARG A 478 -16.81 13.73 -5.78
CA ARG A 478 -16.90 13.06 -7.08
C ARG A 478 -17.95 11.97 -7.12
N VAL A 479 -18.02 11.14 -6.08
CA VAL A 479 -19.02 10.07 -6.00
C VAL A 479 -20.43 10.66 -5.89
N ILE A 480 -20.63 11.64 -5.01
CA ILE A 480 -21.94 12.30 -4.85
C ILE A 480 -22.38 12.99 -6.15
N LYS A 481 -21.45 13.67 -6.85
CA LYS A 481 -21.70 14.36 -8.13
C LYS A 481 -22.07 13.41 -9.27
N ASN A 482 -21.62 12.16 -9.20
CA ASN A 482 -21.92 11.12 -10.18
C ASN A 482 -23.17 10.28 -9.82
N SER A 483 -23.83 10.60 -8.70
CA SER A 483 -25.03 9.89 -8.27
C SER A 483 -26.30 10.39 -8.98
N PRO A 484 -27.39 9.59 -9.03
CA PRO A 484 -28.66 10.03 -9.61
C PRO A 484 -29.30 11.27 -8.93
N LEU A 485 -28.89 11.59 -7.69
CA LEU A 485 -29.39 12.74 -6.93
C LEU A 485 -28.47 13.97 -7.01
N ALA A 486 -27.43 13.92 -7.84
CA ALA A 486 -26.43 14.98 -7.95
C ALA A 486 -27.02 16.35 -8.28
N GLU A 487 -28.04 16.42 -9.14
CA GLU A 487 -28.69 17.69 -9.52
C GLU A 487 -29.47 18.34 -8.37
N HIS A 488 -29.79 17.59 -7.33
CA HIS A 488 -30.53 18.06 -6.15
C HIS A 488 -29.63 18.40 -4.95
N THR A 489 -28.34 18.05 -5.03
CA THR A 489 -27.38 18.23 -3.94
C THR A 489 -26.38 19.34 -4.29
N VAL A 490 -26.33 20.41 -3.49
CA VAL A 490 -25.27 21.42 -3.62
C VAL A 490 -24.09 21.01 -2.75
N ILE A 491 -22.92 20.85 -3.36
CA ILE A 491 -21.67 20.48 -2.69
C ILE A 491 -20.77 21.71 -2.52
N HIS A 492 -20.35 21.98 -1.30
CA HIS A 492 -19.30 22.95 -0.95
C HIS A 492 -18.08 22.20 -0.43
N SER A 493 -16.87 22.51 -0.90
CA SER A 493 -15.64 22.06 -0.24
C SER A 493 -14.77 23.20 0.25
N THR A 494 -14.30 23.09 1.49
CA THR A 494 -13.28 23.97 2.06
C THR A 494 -12.00 23.18 2.27
N PHE A 495 -10.89 23.65 1.69
CA PHE A 495 -9.57 23.03 1.79
C PHE A 495 -8.64 23.84 2.69
N LEU A 496 -8.20 23.23 3.79
CA LEU A 496 -7.32 23.83 4.79
C LEU A 496 -5.93 23.23 4.62
N ASP A 497 -5.00 23.98 4.02
CA ASP A 497 -3.62 23.54 3.72
C ASP A 497 -3.57 22.17 3.01
N ALA A 498 -4.11 22.11 1.80
CA ALA A 498 -4.33 20.84 1.12
C ALA A 498 -3.02 20.14 0.74
N TYR A 499 -2.84 18.88 1.16
CA TYR A 499 -1.74 18.05 0.67
C TYR A 499 -2.03 17.62 -0.78
N ALA A 500 -1.27 18.18 -1.73
CA ALA A 500 -1.46 17.95 -3.16
C ALA A 500 -0.61 16.78 -3.72
N GLY A 501 0.19 16.15 -2.86
CA GLY A 501 1.08 15.04 -3.20
C GLY A 501 2.43 15.48 -3.77
N PHE A 502 3.38 14.55 -3.80
CA PHE A 502 4.77 14.81 -4.21
C PHE A 502 4.96 15.26 -5.67
N VAL A 503 3.94 15.06 -6.52
CA VAL A 503 3.89 15.53 -7.91
C VAL A 503 2.78 16.58 -8.15
N TYR A 504 2.19 17.12 -7.07
CA TYR A 504 1.14 18.15 -7.08
C TYR A 504 -0.15 17.78 -7.86
N GLY A 505 -0.41 16.49 -8.06
CA GLY A 505 -1.61 16.02 -8.76
C GLY A 505 -2.93 16.47 -8.12
N GLY A 506 -2.93 16.85 -6.84
CA GLY A 506 -4.08 17.45 -6.16
C GLY A 506 -4.45 18.86 -6.65
N ARG A 507 -3.47 19.67 -7.11
CA ARG A 507 -3.71 21.09 -7.47
C ARG A 507 -4.73 21.29 -8.58
N GLY A 508 -4.67 20.44 -9.60
CA GLY A 508 -5.62 20.45 -10.73
C GLY A 508 -6.86 19.58 -10.52
N ARG A 509 -7.05 19.01 -9.32
CA ARG A 509 -8.18 18.12 -9.01
C ARG A 509 -9.09 18.70 -7.93
N TYR A 510 -8.53 19.20 -6.83
CA TYR A 510 -9.31 19.64 -5.67
C TYR A 510 -10.21 20.83 -5.99
N GLY A 511 -11.49 20.69 -5.64
CA GLY A 511 -12.55 21.67 -5.87
C GLY A 511 -13.30 21.47 -7.19
N LYS A 512 -12.80 20.61 -8.09
CA LYS A 512 -13.37 20.42 -9.43
C LYS A 512 -14.79 19.85 -9.39
N GLU A 513 -15.05 18.91 -8.47
CA GLU A 513 -16.32 18.19 -8.40
C GLU A 513 -17.36 18.86 -7.47
N THR A 514 -17.22 20.16 -7.22
CA THR A 514 -18.04 20.91 -6.25
C THR A 514 -18.88 22.01 -6.93
N ASN A 515 -19.90 22.54 -6.25
CA ASN A 515 -20.64 23.71 -6.74
C ASN A 515 -19.91 25.01 -6.37
N TRP A 516 -19.20 24.99 -5.26
CA TRP A 516 -18.33 26.06 -4.79
C TRP A 516 -17.21 25.43 -3.96
N SER A 517 -16.01 25.99 -4.06
CA SER A 517 -14.92 25.63 -3.17
C SER A 517 -13.99 26.80 -2.88
N ASP A 518 -13.48 26.82 -1.66
CA ASP A 518 -12.49 27.76 -1.18
C ASP A 518 -11.33 27.02 -0.52
N SER A 519 -10.15 27.64 -0.57
CA SER A 519 -8.93 27.09 -0.03
C SER A 519 -8.17 28.12 0.77
N TYR A 520 -7.79 27.75 1.98
CA TYR A 520 -6.96 28.55 2.87
C TYR A 520 -5.65 27.82 3.04
N PHE A 521 -4.56 28.42 2.57
CA PHE A 521 -3.22 27.84 2.69
C PHE A 521 -2.31 28.83 3.40
N SER A 522 -1.23 28.30 3.95
CA SER A 522 -0.20 29.09 4.61
C SER A 522 1.17 28.69 4.10
N ARG A 523 2.15 29.60 4.15
CA ARG A 523 3.54 29.26 3.84
C ARG A 523 4.14 28.55 5.04
N ASP A 524 4.62 27.34 4.89
CA ASP A 524 5.11 26.48 5.96
C ASP A 524 6.39 25.72 5.53
N LEU A 525 7.45 25.75 6.35
CA LEU A 525 8.76 25.21 5.94
C LEU A 525 8.88 23.68 6.00
N LEU A 526 7.95 22.99 6.67
CA LEU A 526 8.05 21.56 6.93
C LEU A 526 7.32 20.73 5.86
N THR A 527 6.20 21.25 5.35
CA THR A 527 5.34 20.60 4.34
C THR A 527 5.15 21.44 3.08
N GLY A 528 5.62 22.69 3.03
CA GLY A 528 5.33 23.63 1.95
C GLY A 528 5.73 23.21 0.53
N MET A 529 6.63 22.25 0.36
CA MET A 529 6.88 21.65 -0.95
C MET A 529 5.73 20.78 -1.49
N VAL A 530 4.67 20.54 -0.72
CA VAL A 530 3.55 19.66 -1.11
C VAL A 530 2.18 20.12 -0.59
N THR A 531 2.10 21.05 0.36
CA THR A 531 0.86 21.58 0.95
C THR A 531 0.60 23.06 0.64
N GLU A 532 1.59 23.79 0.11
CA GLU A 532 1.45 25.22 -0.20
C GLU A 532 0.81 25.48 -1.57
N GLY A 533 0.18 26.65 -1.64
CA GLY A 533 -0.12 27.34 -2.90
C GLY A 533 -1.55 27.16 -3.39
N PRO A 534 -1.92 27.92 -4.43
CA PRO A 534 -3.28 27.92 -4.93
C PRO A 534 -3.65 26.59 -5.59
N LEU A 535 -4.92 26.20 -5.44
CA LEU A 535 -5.57 25.10 -6.16
C LEU A 535 -6.37 25.68 -7.33
N ASP A 536 -6.37 24.99 -8.47
CA ASP A 536 -6.85 25.54 -9.75
C ASP A 536 -8.37 25.77 -9.76
N HIS A 537 -9.12 25.01 -8.97
CA HIS A 537 -10.59 24.99 -8.97
C HIS A 537 -11.22 25.60 -7.72
N THR A 538 -10.43 26.23 -6.86
CA THR A 538 -10.92 26.84 -5.61
C THR A 538 -10.72 28.35 -5.65
N TYR A 539 -11.45 29.07 -4.81
CA TYR A 539 -11.05 30.43 -4.46
C TYR A 539 -9.98 30.39 -3.36
N ASN A 540 -8.79 30.89 -3.65
CA ASN A 540 -7.63 30.71 -2.78
C ASN A 540 -7.39 31.93 -1.90
N ALA A 541 -7.06 31.69 -0.63
CA ALA A 541 -6.67 32.69 0.34
C ALA A 541 -5.31 32.32 0.98
N ASP A 542 -4.30 33.18 0.76
CA ASP A 542 -3.05 33.15 1.52
C ASP A 542 -3.29 33.86 2.86
N ILE A 543 -3.30 33.09 3.94
CA ILE A 543 -3.60 33.57 5.30
C ILE A 543 -2.34 33.65 6.17
N THR A 544 -1.15 33.52 5.59
CA THR A 544 0.13 33.52 6.30
C THR A 544 0.30 34.77 7.17
N TRP A 545 -0.12 35.93 6.65
CA TRP A 545 0.08 37.22 7.31
C TRP A 545 -0.84 37.47 8.50
N LEU A 546 -1.87 36.65 8.65
CA LEU A 546 -2.77 36.70 9.80
C LEU A 546 -2.26 35.89 10.99
N ASP A 547 -1.27 35.01 10.80
CA ASP A 547 -0.76 34.20 11.90
C ASP A 547 0.11 35.05 12.84
N PRO A 548 -0.27 35.24 14.13
CA PRO A 548 0.55 35.96 15.09
C PRO A 548 1.85 35.23 15.46
N SER A 549 1.94 33.93 15.19
CA SER A 549 3.10 33.06 15.42
C SER A 549 4.02 32.90 14.21
N ARG A 550 3.76 33.63 13.11
CA ARG A 550 4.61 33.60 11.92
C ARG A 550 6.05 34.02 12.24
N GLU A 551 6.99 33.33 11.59
CA GLU A 551 8.42 33.55 11.76
C GLU A 551 9.05 34.08 10.47
N GLU A 552 10.06 34.95 10.62
CA GLU A 552 10.87 35.41 9.50
C GLU A 552 12.04 34.46 9.26
N VAL A 553 12.13 33.92 8.05
CA VAL A 553 13.19 32.99 7.65
C VAL A 553 13.89 33.50 6.39
N SER A 554 15.22 33.42 6.38
CA SER A 554 16.01 33.83 5.22
C SER A 554 15.95 32.78 4.10
N VAL A 555 15.61 33.21 2.89
CA VAL A 555 15.56 32.39 1.68
C VAL A 555 16.46 33.00 0.62
N VAL A 556 17.27 32.17 -0.02
CA VAL A 556 18.29 32.58 -0.96
C VAL A 556 17.81 32.36 -2.39
N TYR A 557 17.75 33.44 -3.20
CA TYR A 557 17.30 33.39 -4.58
C TYR A 557 18.45 33.60 -5.55
N SER A 558 18.49 32.74 -6.57
CA SER A 558 19.40 32.84 -7.71
C SER A 558 18.65 33.49 -8.87
N THR A 559 19.19 34.58 -9.45
CA THR A 559 18.66 35.08 -10.74
C THR A 559 18.79 34.02 -11.83
N PRO A 560 17.97 34.04 -12.90
CA PRO A 560 18.05 33.07 -14.01
C PRO A 560 19.43 32.97 -14.67
N SER A 561 20.28 34.00 -14.55
CA SER A 561 21.66 34.03 -15.04
C SER A 561 22.71 33.52 -14.05
N GLY A 562 22.31 33.11 -12.84
CA GLY A 562 23.19 32.59 -11.78
C GLY A 562 24.17 33.60 -11.16
N ALA A 563 24.13 34.88 -11.55
CA ALA A 563 25.19 35.83 -11.26
C ALA A 563 25.08 36.53 -9.90
N VAL A 564 23.90 36.58 -9.27
CA VAL A 564 23.71 37.23 -7.97
C VAL A 564 22.80 36.37 -7.10
N SER A 565 23.30 36.00 -5.92
CA SER A 565 22.53 35.43 -4.83
C SER A 565 22.03 36.57 -3.97
N GLN A 566 20.72 36.83 -4.00
CA GLN A 566 20.10 37.75 -3.05
C GLN A 566 19.43 36.94 -1.96
N THR A 567 19.87 37.16 -0.72
CA THR A 567 19.14 36.72 0.46
C THR A 567 17.94 37.66 0.61
N CYS A 568 16.74 37.11 0.58
CA CYS A 568 15.57 37.83 1.06
C CYS A 568 14.94 37.07 2.22
N TYR A 569 14.02 37.72 2.90
CA TYR A 569 13.35 37.18 4.06
C TYR A 569 11.92 36.81 3.67
N GLN A 570 11.52 35.59 3.99
CA GLN A 570 10.15 35.11 3.83
C GLN A 570 9.53 34.91 5.21
N GLN A 571 8.25 35.20 5.32
CA GLN A 571 7.47 34.91 6.52
C GLN A 571 6.78 33.56 6.32
N VAL A 572 6.89 32.68 7.31
CA VAL A 572 6.34 31.31 7.31
C VAL A 572 5.60 31.03 8.61
N THR A 573 4.74 30.03 8.60
CA THR A 573 3.98 29.55 9.76
C THR A 573 3.87 28.01 9.75
N SER A 574 2.99 27.45 10.57
CA SER A 574 2.73 26.02 10.73
C SER A 574 1.64 25.53 9.79
N HIS A 575 1.78 24.27 9.33
CA HIS A 575 0.75 23.52 8.59
C HIS A 575 -0.60 23.44 9.32
N GLY A 576 -0.61 23.64 10.65
CA GLY A 576 -1.83 23.66 11.45
C GLY A 576 -2.54 25.01 11.51
N TRP A 577 -1.95 26.08 10.95
CA TRP A 577 -2.54 27.41 11.00
C TRP A 577 -3.88 27.50 10.27
N PRO A 578 -4.06 26.93 9.06
CA PRO A 578 -5.31 27.11 8.32
C PRO A 578 -6.56 26.58 9.02
N TYR A 579 -6.50 25.45 9.71
CA TYR A 579 -7.67 24.99 10.47
C TYR A 579 -7.93 25.85 11.71
N ARG A 580 -6.88 26.43 12.34
CA ARG A 580 -7.03 27.35 13.47
C ARG A 580 -7.60 28.69 13.05
N PHE A 581 -7.13 29.24 11.93
CA PHE A 581 -7.71 30.43 11.31
C PHE A 581 -9.19 30.21 11.02
N TYR A 582 -9.53 29.13 10.31
CA TYR A 582 -10.91 28.82 9.96
C TYR A 582 -11.79 28.66 11.20
N MET A 583 -11.32 27.93 12.22
CA MET A 583 -12.02 27.81 13.50
C MET A 583 -12.21 29.16 14.21
N GLY A 584 -11.22 30.05 14.15
CA GLY A 584 -11.28 31.41 14.68
C GLY A 584 -12.24 32.35 13.94
N THR A 585 -12.83 31.92 12.83
CA THR A 585 -13.86 32.68 12.07
C THR A 585 -15.29 32.21 12.34
N ILE A 586 -15.47 31.10 13.08
CA ILE A 586 -16.81 30.60 13.43
C ILE A 586 -17.39 31.52 14.53
N PRO A 587 -18.56 32.15 14.31
CA PRO A 587 -19.12 33.06 15.29
C PRO A 587 -19.38 32.37 16.65
N PRO A 588 -19.22 33.08 17.78
CA PRO A 588 -19.08 34.54 17.89
C PRO A 588 -17.67 35.07 17.60
N ASN A 589 -16.71 34.21 17.26
CA ASN A 589 -15.36 34.64 16.94
C ASN A 589 -15.32 35.39 15.61
N THR A 590 -14.45 36.39 15.53
CA THR A 590 -14.10 37.08 14.30
C THR A 590 -12.59 37.25 14.28
N ALA A 591 -11.88 36.33 13.64
CA ALA A 591 -10.43 36.43 13.52
C ALA A 591 -10.05 37.80 12.93
N ALA A 592 -9.22 38.56 13.67
CA ALA A 592 -8.85 39.90 13.25
C ALA A 592 -8.16 39.88 11.89
N GLY A 593 -8.58 40.76 10.97
CA GLY A 593 -8.05 40.80 9.60
C GLY A 593 -8.62 39.72 8.67
N SER A 594 -9.59 38.92 9.11
CA SER A 594 -10.23 37.93 8.25
C SER A 594 -11.13 38.54 7.17
N GLU A 595 -11.54 39.81 7.25
CA GLU A 595 -12.41 40.49 6.26
C GLU A 595 -13.70 39.72 5.89
N GLY A 596 -14.19 38.83 6.77
CA GLY A 596 -15.35 37.95 6.49
C GLY A 596 -15.02 36.67 5.72
N PHE A 597 -13.74 36.36 5.49
CA PHE A 597 -13.25 35.08 4.99
C PHE A 597 -13.26 34.00 6.10
N GLY A 598 -13.14 32.74 5.68
CA GLY A 598 -13.30 31.57 6.56
C GLY A 598 -14.75 31.07 6.56
N PHE A 599 -15.20 30.54 7.69
CA PHE A 599 -16.55 30.01 7.87
C PHE A 599 -17.67 30.96 7.40
N PRO A 600 -17.61 32.30 7.57
CA PRO A 600 -18.68 33.18 7.10
C PRO A 600 -18.93 33.17 5.58
N LEU A 601 -18.00 32.67 4.75
CA LEU A 601 -18.23 32.51 3.30
C LEU A 601 -19.06 31.29 2.93
N SER A 602 -19.26 30.35 3.86
CA SER A 602 -20.07 29.18 3.62
C SER A 602 -21.57 29.52 3.57
N LYS A 603 -22.37 28.54 3.16
CA LYS A 603 -23.82 28.69 3.05
C LYS A 603 -24.48 28.91 4.40
N GLU A 604 -24.10 28.11 5.37
CA GLU A 604 -24.51 28.25 6.75
C GLU A 604 -23.89 29.49 7.43
N GLY A 605 -22.72 29.94 6.97
CA GLY A 605 -22.08 31.19 7.40
C GLY A 605 -22.81 32.45 6.92
N GLY A 606 -23.71 32.33 5.95
CA GLY A 606 -24.64 33.38 5.53
C GLY A 606 -24.20 34.25 4.36
N ASN A 607 -22.97 34.12 3.83
CA ASN A 607 -22.48 34.92 2.70
C ASN A 607 -22.28 34.15 1.39
N TRP A 608 -22.86 32.96 1.25
CA TRP A 608 -22.72 32.15 0.05
C TRP A 608 -23.09 32.85 -1.27
N ASP A 609 -24.23 33.54 -1.31
CA ASP A 609 -24.65 34.23 -2.54
C ASP A 609 -23.68 35.35 -2.90
N PHE A 610 -23.14 36.04 -1.90
CA PHE A 610 -22.09 37.02 -2.12
C PHE A 610 -20.80 36.35 -2.62
N ALA A 611 -20.38 35.25 -1.98
CA ALA A 611 -19.15 34.53 -2.30
C ALA A 611 -19.18 34.00 -3.74
N THR A 612 -20.22 33.24 -4.10
CA THR A 612 -20.36 32.62 -5.42
C THR A 612 -20.56 33.62 -6.56
N ASN A 613 -21.16 34.79 -6.28
CA ASN A 613 -21.31 35.84 -7.30
C ASN A 613 -20.04 36.70 -7.47
N THR A 614 -19.29 36.93 -6.40
CA THR A 614 -18.15 37.86 -6.38
C THR A 614 -16.83 37.18 -6.70
N TYR A 615 -16.61 36.00 -6.12
CA TYR A 615 -15.33 35.30 -6.18
C TYR A 615 -15.32 34.26 -7.30
N ARG A 616 -14.13 33.94 -7.80
CA ARG A 616 -13.93 33.03 -8.93
C ARG A 616 -12.83 32.02 -8.62
N ALA A 617 -13.07 30.75 -8.96
CA ALA A 617 -12.08 29.69 -8.87
C ALA A 617 -10.77 30.06 -9.61
N GLY A 618 -9.64 29.62 -9.07
CA GLY A 618 -8.29 29.96 -9.55
C GLY A 618 -7.81 31.36 -9.15
N SER A 619 -8.66 32.19 -8.52
CA SER A 619 -8.24 33.49 -7.99
C SER A 619 -7.52 33.33 -6.65
N LEU A 620 -6.61 34.26 -6.34
CA LEU A 620 -5.87 34.32 -5.09
C LEU A 620 -6.10 35.67 -4.39
N LYS A 621 -6.46 35.62 -3.12
CA LYS A 621 -6.49 36.77 -2.20
C LYS A 621 -5.46 36.57 -1.10
N VAL A 622 -4.72 37.62 -0.79
CA VAL A 622 -3.82 37.65 0.37
C VAL A 622 -4.54 38.40 1.49
N LEU A 623 -4.67 37.78 2.67
CA LEU A 623 -5.29 38.41 3.85
C LEU A 623 -4.22 38.90 4.82
N GLY A 624 -4.42 40.11 5.35
CA GLY A 624 -3.43 40.82 6.18
C GLY A 624 -2.52 41.74 5.38
N SER A 625 -1.64 42.46 6.09
CA SER A 625 -0.63 43.32 5.45
C SER A 625 0.56 42.49 5.00
N GLU A 626 0.74 42.34 3.69
CA GLU A 626 1.93 41.74 3.13
C GLU A 626 3.17 42.52 3.61
N GLY A 627 4.04 41.86 4.38
CA GLY A 627 5.37 42.39 4.67
C GLY A 627 6.20 42.51 3.38
N LEU A 628 7.43 43.01 3.46
CA LEU A 628 8.38 42.97 2.33
C LEU A 628 8.76 41.51 2.01
N SER A 629 7.86 40.80 1.35
CA SER A 629 8.11 39.55 0.64
C SER A 629 8.88 39.88 -0.64
N CYS A 630 9.76 38.97 -1.07
CA CYS A 630 10.50 39.07 -2.33
C CYS A 630 9.58 39.48 -3.51
N LYS A 631 9.58 40.77 -3.91
CA LYS A 631 8.87 41.22 -5.11
C LYS A 631 9.76 41.04 -6.33
N MET A 632 9.49 40.02 -7.14
CA MET A 632 10.01 39.99 -8.50
C MET A 632 9.30 41.06 -9.34
N ASP A 633 10.08 41.78 -10.15
CA ASP A 633 9.58 42.83 -11.04
C ASP A 633 8.65 42.25 -12.11
N SER A 634 7.53 42.94 -12.31
CA SER A 634 6.33 42.51 -13.03
C SER A 634 6.44 42.75 -14.54
N SER A 635 7.38 42.09 -15.22
CA SER A 635 7.43 42.13 -16.69
C SER A 635 7.96 40.83 -17.30
N THR A 636 7.08 39.86 -17.49
CA THR A 636 6.72 39.27 -18.80
C THR A 636 5.85 38.03 -18.58
N GLY A 637 4.71 37.99 -19.29
CA GLY A 637 3.58 37.08 -19.14
C GLY A 637 3.83 35.57 -19.07
N LEU A 638 2.87 34.92 -18.42
CA LEU A 638 2.54 33.50 -18.49
C LEU A 638 2.58 32.97 -19.94
N ILE A 639 3.42 31.95 -20.16
CA ILE A 639 3.14 30.82 -21.07
C ILE A 639 3.54 29.53 -20.36
N THR A 640 2.59 28.60 -20.36
CA THR A 640 2.70 27.18 -20.00
C THR A 640 3.74 26.46 -20.87
N THR A 641 4.81 25.95 -20.27
CA THR A 641 5.58 24.72 -20.57
C THR A 641 6.92 24.79 -19.84
N TRP A 642 7.31 23.69 -19.19
CA TRP A 642 8.58 23.57 -18.48
C TRP A 642 9.78 23.86 -19.40
N PRO A 643 10.84 24.57 -18.95
CA PRO A 643 12.05 24.64 -19.74
C PRO A 643 12.74 23.28 -19.67
N THR A 644 12.90 22.65 -20.84
CA THR A 644 13.87 21.58 -21.03
C THR A 644 15.26 22.16 -20.79
N LEU A 645 16.05 21.54 -19.93
CA LEU A 645 17.44 21.94 -19.69
C LEU A 645 18.26 21.59 -20.95
N ASP A 646 18.74 22.61 -21.66
CA ASP A 646 19.59 22.46 -22.85
C ASP A 646 21.08 22.47 -22.45
N PHE A 647 21.71 21.29 -22.48
CA PHE A 647 23.13 21.10 -22.17
C PHE A 647 24.09 21.69 -23.23
N SER A 648 23.59 22.32 -24.30
CA SER A 648 24.43 23.01 -25.28
C SER A 648 24.96 24.37 -24.82
N LYS A 649 24.57 24.86 -23.62
CA LYS A 649 24.91 26.22 -23.14
C LYS A 649 25.77 26.31 -21.87
N LEU A 650 26.42 25.22 -21.44
CA LEU A 650 27.47 25.31 -20.43
C LEU A 650 28.84 25.62 -21.08
N PRO A 651 29.68 26.46 -20.45
CA PRO A 651 30.93 26.93 -21.03
C PRO A 651 31.89 25.78 -21.32
N SER A 652 32.61 25.91 -22.43
CA SER A 652 33.49 24.93 -23.05
C SER A 652 34.69 24.55 -22.17
N ALA A 653 34.49 23.77 -21.10
CA ALA A 653 35.56 23.10 -20.36
C ALA A 653 35.05 22.05 -19.35
N SER A 654 34.32 21.01 -19.79
CA SER A 654 34.36 19.66 -19.16
C SER A 654 33.34 18.70 -19.78
N VAL A 655 33.43 18.48 -21.10
CA VAL A 655 33.10 17.18 -21.70
C VAL A 655 34.40 16.69 -22.34
N LEU A 656 34.87 15.50 -21.96
CA LEU A 656 36.02 14.85 -22.61
C LEU A 656 35.70 13.37 -22.88
N MET A 657 35.35 13.11 -24.14
CA MET A 657 35.43 11.87 -24.93
C MET A 657 34.82 10.54 -24.41
N SER A 658 34.06 9.92 -25.32
CA SER A 658 33.56 8.55 -25.31
C SER A 658 34.65 7.49 -25.56
N SER A 659 34.48 6.28 -25.01
CA SER A 659 35.10 5.04 -25.50
C SER A 659 34.08 3.89 -25.45
N PRO A 660 34.11 2.89 -26.34
CA PRO A 660 32.94 2.08 -26.67
C PRO A 660 32.44 1.09 -25.61
N VAL A 661 33.06 0.96 -24.41
CA VAL A 661 32.68 -0.10 -23.44
C VAL A 661 32.75 0.33 -21.96
N ASN A 662 32.75 1.61 -21.62
CA ASN A 662 32.59 2.03 -20.21
C ASN A 662 32.12 3.47 -20.15
N VAL A 663 30.87 3.70 -19.75
CA VAL A 663 30.52 5.02 -19.19
C VAL A 663 30.89 4.97 -17.73
N ILE A 664 32.11 5.40 -17.45
CA ILE A 664 32.48 5.87 -16.12
C ILE A 664 32.41 7.39 -16.18
N ILE A 665 31.56 7.99 -15.35
CA ILE A 665 31.61 9.42 -15.07
C ILE A 665 32.80 9.61 -14.12
N ARG A 666 34.01 9.72 -14.68
CA ARG A 666 35.24 9.96 -13.90
C ARG A 666 35.68 11.40 -14.09
N GLY A 667 35.99 12.07 -12.99
CA GLY A 667 36.43 13.47 -12.98
C GLY A 667 35.32 14.49 -12.77
N VAL A 668 34.10 14.05 -12.48
CA VAL A 668 33.03 14.93 -12.02
C VAL A 668 32.60 14.44 -10.64
N ASP A 669 33.46 14.65 -9.65
CA ASP A 669 33.07 14.50 -8.26
C ASP A 669 32.04 15.59 -8.00
N PHE A 670 30.80 15.19 -7.73
CA PHE A 670 29.76 16.13 -7.41
C PHE A 670 29.34 15.93 -5.96
N THR A 671 29.19 17.06 -5.26
CA THR A 671 28.66 17.09 -3.91
C THR A 671 27.24 17.58 -4.00
N LEU A 672 26.29 16.73 -3.59
CA LEU A 672 24.92 17.14 -3.38
C LEU A 672 24.84 17.70 -1.96
N LYS A 673 24.32 18.92 -1.81
CA LYS A 673 24.06 19.55 -0.52
C LYS A 673 22.61 19.97 -0.47
N THR A 674 21.94 19.69 0.63
CA THR A 674 20.59 20.21 0.84
C THR A 674 20.64 21.73 1.04
N ALA A 675 19.65 22.43 0.48
CA ALA A 675 19.62 23.89 0.24
C ALA A 675 20.36 24.44 -1.00
N SER A 676 20.85 23.57 -1.90
CA SER A 676 21.11 23.85 -3.32
C SER A 676 20.17 22.98 -4.17
N PRO A 677 20.08 23.08 -5.52
CA PRO A 677 19.36 22.05 -6.27
C PRO A 677 20.04 20.71 -5.99
N ALA A 678 19.42 19.93 -5.09
CA ALA A 678 19.95 18.68 -4.58
C ALA A 678 19.69 17.54 -5.56
N TRP A 679 19.46 17.86 -6.83
CA TRP A 679 19.18 16.94 -7.91
C TRP A 679 20.14 17.16 -9.07
N LEU A 680 20.68 16.07 -9.61
CA LEU A 680 21.53 16.04 -10.79
C LEU A 680 20.97 15.01 -11.75
N ALA A 681 20.77 15.36 -13.02
CA ALA A 681 20.38 14.41 -14.07
C ALA A 681 21.29 14.55 -15.29
N VAL A 682 21.73 13.43 -15.85
CA VAL A 682 22.66 13.37 -16.98
C VAL A 682 22.13 12.39 -18.02
N SER A 683 22.12 12.81 -19.29
CA SER A 683 21.86 11.92 -20.41
C SER A 683 23.12 11.12 -20.77
N ILE A 684 23.01 9.80 -20.75
CA ILE A 684 24.11 8.87 -20.97
C ILE A 684 23.82 8.02 -22.22
N PRO A 685 24.70 8.04 -23.24
CA PRO A 685 24.59 7.14 -24.37
C PRO A 685 25.08 5.73 -23.98
N ILE A 686 24.27 4.71 -24.30
CA ILE A 686 24.56 3.30 -24.04
C ILE A 686 24.87 2.59 -25.35
N ALA A 687 26.03 1.95 -25.40
CA ALA A 687 26.57 1.25 -26.57
C ALA A 687 26.80 -0.26 -26.33
N GLY A 688 26.04 -0.86 -25.41
CA GLY A 688 26.13 -2.28 -25.05
C GLY A 688 25.11 -2.65 -23.98
N LYS A 689 25.14 -3.91 -23.52
CA LYS A 689 24.24 -4.36 -22.44
C LYS A 689 24.60 -3.64 -21.15
N VAL A 690 23.60 -3.10 -20.46
CA VAL A 690 23.71 -2.52 -19.11
C VAL A 690 22.51 -2.98 -18.31
N ASN A 691 22.73 -3.50 -17.11
CA ASN A 691 21.63 -3.89 -16.20
C ASN A 691 21.87 -3.42 -14.76
N PHE A 692 22.89 -2.60 -14.50
CA PHE A 692 23.07 -1.95 -13.22
C PHE A 692 23.83 -0.62 -13.33
N VAL A 693 23.66 0.19 -12.28
CA VAL A 693 24.46 1.39 -11.99
C VAL A 693 25.27 1.10 -10.72
N SER A 694 26.58 1.30 -10.76
CA SER A 694 27.43 1.27 -9.56
C SER A 694 28.02 2.66 -9.33
N LEU A 695 28.22 3.03 -8.07
CA LEU A 695 28.79 4.31 -7.68
C LEU A 695 29.47 4.17 -6.32
N GLU A 696 30.34 5.11 -6.00
CA GLU A 696 30.80 5.33 -4.64
C GLU A 696 30.07 6.53 -4.05
N ALA A 697 29.63 6.42 -2.80
CA ALA A 697 29.06 7.53 -2.06
C ALA A 697 29.59 7.58 -0.63
N ARG A 698 29.74 8.80 -0.11
CA ARG A 698 29.85 9.05 1.33
C ARG A 698 29.04 10.28 1.70
N PHE A 699 28.46 10.23 2.89
CA PHE A 699 27.96 11.42 3.54
C PHE A 699 29.11 12.20 4.18
N THR A 700 29.01 13.51 4.09
CA THR A 700 30.02 14.50 4.52
C THR A 700 29.42 15.55 5.44
N SER A 701 28.21 15.28 5.89
CA SER A 701 27.37 16.15 6.68
C SER A 701 27.86 16.25 8.11
N ALA A 702 27.34 17.26 8.83
CA ALA A 702 27.59 17.38 10.26
C ALA A 702 26.83 16.28 11.04
N ILE A 703 27.31 15.98 12.26
CA ILE A 703 26.68 15.00 13.16
C ILE A 703 25.22 15.41 13.41
N GLY A 704 24.29 14.47 13.21
CA GLY A 704 22.85 14.70 13.33
C GLY A 704 22.14 15.02 12.00
N ALA A 705 22.85 15.01 10.87
CA ALA A 705 22.23 15.04 9.55
C ALA A 705 21.49 13.74 9.24
N GLU A 706 20.29 13.87 8.67
CA GLU A 706 19.47 12.73 8.24
C GLU A 706 19.08 12.93 6.77
N GLY A 707 19.89 12.39 5.86
CA GLY A 707 19.67 12.52 4.41
C GLY A 707 19.36 11.22 3.71
N LEU A 708 18.67 11.29 2.57
CA LEU A 708 18.44 10.16 1.66
C LEU A 708 18.92 10.53 0.27
N LEU A 709 19.98 9.86 -0.19
CA LEU A 709 20.47 9.98 -1.56
C LEU A 709 19.75 8.95 -2.44
N SER A 710 18.79 9.39 -3.23
CA SER A 710 18.03 8.60 -4.21
C SER A 710 18.71 8.59 -5.58
N VAL A 711 18.74 7.44 -6.23
CA VAL A 711 19.31 7.22 -7.57
C VAL A 711 18.18 6.88 -8.54
N TYR A 712 18.14 7.58 -9.68
CA TYR A 712 17.10 7.48 -10.69
C TYR A 712 17.65 6.95 -12.00
N TRP A 713 16.88 6.10 -12.67
CA TRP A 713 17.05 5.74 -14.06
C TRP A 713 15.79 6.12 -14.82
N GLU A 714 15.94 6.99 -15.81
CA GLU A 714 14.83 7.74 -16.39
C GLU A 714 14.04 8.47 -15.28
N THR A 715 12.77 8.12 -15.12
CA THR A 715 11.87 8.62 -14.09
C THR A 715 11.77 7.67 -12.89
N ASN A 716 12.38 6.48 -12.95
CA ASN A 716 12.24 5.45 -11.92
C ASN A 716 13.33 5.57 -10.87
N VAL A 717 12.98 5.48 -9.59
CA VAL A 717 13.96 5.28 -8.51
C VAL A 717 14.47 3.85 -8.59
N ILE A 718 15.78 3.67 -8.71
CA ILE A 718 16.44 2.35 -8.77
C ILE A 718 17.14 1.99 -7.46
N GLY A 719 17.25 2.93 -6.54
CA GLY A 719 17.72 2.69 -5.18
C GLY A 719 17.99 3.98 -4.42
N SER A 720 18.31 3.84 -3.14
CA SER A 720 18.58 4.96 -2.25
C SER A 720 19.64 4.61 -1.21
N ILE A 721 20.29 5.61 -0.65
CA ILE A 721 21.32 5.49 0.37
C ILE A 721 20.92 6.42 1.53
N ASP A 722 20.63 5.83 2.69
CA ASP A 722 20.19 6.56 3.88
C ASP A 722 21.37 6.88 4.80
N GLU A 723 21.55 8.17 5.07
CA GLU A 723 22.61 8.72 5.90
C GLU A 723 22.59 8.20 7.34
N ARG A 724 21.41 7.90 7.89
CA ARG A 724 21.23 7.51 9.29
C ARG A 724 21.83 6.14 9.61
N VAL A 725 21.92 5.29 8.60
CA VAL A 725 22.34 3.89 8.71
C VAL A 725 23.61 3.60 7.91
N THR A 726 24.25 4.62 7.32
CA THR A 726 25.49 4.46 6.55
C THR A 726 26.71 4.94 7.34
N LEU A 727 27.81 4.22 7.20
CA LEU A 727 29.06 4.55 7.87
C LEU A 727 29.71 5.80 7.23
N PRO A 728 30.44 6.64 7.98
CA PRO A 728 30.97 7.93 7.48
C PRO A 728 32.03 7.84 6.37
N SER A 729 32.52 6.63 6.04
CA SER A 729 33.51 6.41 4.98
C SER A 729 32.88 6.19 3.61
N THR A 730 33.65 6.35 2.53
CA THR A 730 33.22 6.02 1.17
C THR A 730 32.88 4.54 1.05
N HIS A 731 31.69 4.25 0.55
CA HIS A 731 31.22 2.90 0.25
C HIS A 731 30.79 2.81 -1.22
N GLN A 732 30.97 1.62 -1.79
CA GLN A 732 30.51 1.31 -3.13
C GLN A 732 29.09 0.74 -3.07
N TYR A 733 28.19 1.31 -3.86
CA TYR A 733 26.79 0.92 -4.00
C TYR A 733 26.54 0.43 -5.43
N THR A 734 25.63 -0.53 -5.59
CA THR A 734 25.27 -1.08 -6.91
C THR A 734 23.76 -1.32 -6.97
N PHE A 735 23.10 -0.68 -7.93
CA PHE A 735 21.65 -0.70 -8.10
C PHE A 735 21.28 -1.40 -9.41
N PRO A 736 20.40 -2.43 -9.39
CA PRO A 736 19.85 -3.01 -10.61
C PRO A 736 19.07 -1.99 -11.43
N LEU A 737 19.14 -2.10 -12.75
CA LEU A 737 18.18 -1.44 -13.63
C LEU A 737 16.90 -2.29 -13.75
N PRO A 738 15.73 -1.66 -13.97
CA PRO A 738 14.46 -2.38 -14.15
C PRO A 738 14.46 -3.36 -15.33
N GLU A 739 15.30 -3.10 -16.34
CA GLU A 739 15.51 -3.97 -17.50
C GLU A 739 16.95 -3.85 -18.02
N THR A 740 17.40 -4.85 -18.79
CA THR A 740 18.70 -4.76 -19.48
C THR A 740 18.56 -3.82 -20.67
N VAL A 741 19.26 -2.70 -20.64
CA VAL A 741 19.29 -1.74 -21.74
C VAL A 741 20.35 -2.17 -22.74
N MET A 742 19.95 -2.28 -24.00
CA MET A 742 20.81 -2.81 -25.07
C MET A 742 21.56 -1.70 -25.83
N SER A 743 20.91 -0.55 -26.05
CA SER A 743 21.50 0.64 -26.69
C SER A 743 20.58 1.87 -26.54
N GLY A 744 21.11 3.06 -26.82
CA GLY A 744 20.36 4.32 -26.87
C GLY A 744 20.76 5.30 -25.76
N THR A 745 20.26 6.53 -25.83
CA THR A 745 20.47 7.53 -24.77
C THR A 745 19.46 7.32 -23.65
N ARG A 746 19.92 7.34 -22.40
CA ARG A 746 19.11 7.20 -21.20
C ARG A 746 19.43 8.27 -20.17
N MET A 747 18.53 8.57 -19.25
CA MET A 747 18.75 9.53 -18.18
C MET A 747 19.16 8.81 -16.88
N LEU A 748 20.25 9.26 -16.25
CA LEU A 748 20.65 8.86 -14.90
C LEU A 748 20.52 10.08 -13.99
N GLY A 749 19.84 9.92 -12.86
CA GLY A 749 19.59 10.99 -11.89
C GLY A 749 20.04 10.65 -10.47
N PHE A 750 20.32 11.70 -9.69
CA PHE A 750 20.63 11.64 -8.27
C PHE A 750 19.84 12.73 -7.56
N ARG A 751 19.25 12.44 -6.41
CA ARG A 751 18.56 13.41 -5.57
C ARG A 751 18.95 13.20 -4.10
N LEU A 752 19.34 14.26 -3.40
CA LEU A 752 19.60 14.21 -1.97
C LEU A 752 18.50 14.96 -1.21
N ASP A 753 17.71 14.21 -0.47
CA ASP A 753 16.70 14.76 0.45
C ASP A 753 17.26 14.83 1.86
N THR A 754 16.76 15.75 2.69
CA THR A 754 17.12 15.89 4.10
C THR A 754 15.87 15.87 4.96
N PHE A 755 15.97 15.24 6.12
CA PHE A 755 14.89 14.94 7.05
C PHE A 755 15.22 15.43 8.47
N SER A 756 16.37 16.09 8.64
CA SER A 756 16.68 16.82 9.86
C SER A 756 17.02 18.28 9.55
N ALA A 757 17.05 19.10 10.61
CA ALA A 757 17.47 20.49 10.50
C ALA A 757 18.98 20.64 10.18
N VAL A 758 19.75 19.55 10.24
CA VAL A 758 21.18 19.54 9.92
C VAL A 758 21.35 19.14 8.46
N GLN A 759 21.95 20.03 7.66
CA GLN A 759 22.08 19.82 6.22
C GLN A 759 22.86 18.56 5.89
N SER A 760 22.24 17.72 5.05
CA SER A 760 22.86 16.56 4.45
C SER A 760 23.70 16.96 3.23
N SER A 761 24.88 16.37 3.13
CA SER A 761 25.84 16.56 2.06
C SER A 761 26.43 15.21 1.67
N ALA A 762 26.22 14.77 0.44
CA ALA A 762 26.75 13.52 -0.07
C ALA A 762 27.73 13.78 -1.22
N VAL A 763 28.89 13.14 -1.16
CA VAL A 763 29.87 13.11 -2.25
C VAL A 763 29.66 11.81 -3.02
N VAL A 764 29.41 11.92 -4.32
CA VAL A 764 29.25 10.78 -5.23
C VAL A 764 30.42 10.76 -6.22
N THR A 765 31.08 9.61 -6.32
CA THR A 765 32.26 9.38 -7.16
C THR A 765 32.14 8.06 -7.90
N ASN A 766 33.02 7.84 -8.90
CA ASN A 766 33.18 6.55 -9.57
C ASN A 766 31.87 5.91 -10.08
N VAL A 767 30.95 6.74 -10.60
CA VAL A 767 29.70 6.25 -11.21
C VAL A 767 30.03 5.48 -12.49
N ALA A 768 29.63 4.22 -12.52
CA ALA A 768 29.85 3.30 -13.61
C ALA A 768 28.55 2.59 -13.99
N LEU A 769 28.26 2.53 -15.29
CA LEU A 769 27.26 1.62 -15.83
C LEU A 769 27.89 0.29 -16.13
N GLY A 770 27.22 -0.79 -15.75
CA GLY A 770 27.74 -2.12 -15.95
C GLY A 770 26.68 -3.15 -16.29
N PHE A 771 27.18 -4.30 -16.66
CA PHE A 771 26.39 -5.50 -16.89
C PHE A 771 26.91 -6.60 -15.99
N ALA A 772 26.10 -6.99 -15.01
CA ALA A 772 26.39 -8.11 -14.14
C ALA A 772 25.57 -9.26 -14.71
N GLY A 773 26.26 -10.25 -15.29
CA GLY A 773 25.69 -11.31 -16.13
C GLY A 773 24.33 -11.82 -15.68
N VAL A 774 24.31 -12.93 -14.96
CA VAL A 774 23.06 -13.59 -14.58
C VAL A 774 22.70 -13.23 -13.15
N ARG A 775 21.53 -12.60 -12.97
CA ARG A 775 20.94 -12.28 -11.66
C ARG A 775 19.79 -13.21 -11.26
N GLU A 776 19.35 -14.04 -12.19
CA GLU A 776 18.36 -15.09 -11.92
C GLU A 776 19.02 -16.24 -11.15
N PRO A 777 18.33 -16.85 -10.17
CA PRO A 777 18.91 -17.89 -9.33
C PRO A 777 19.26 -19.14 -10.15
N PHE A 778 20.45 -19.68 -9.87
CA PHE A 778 20.88 -20.96 -10.41
C PHE A 778 20.33 -22.10 -9.56
N SER A 779 20.00 -23.22 -10.18
CA SER A 779 19.78 -24.48 -9.46
C SER A 779 20.82 -25.50 -9.86
N LEU A 780 21.34 -26.22 -8.87
CA LEU A 780 22.30 -27.30 -9.05
C LEU A 780 21.67 -28.58 -8.52
N SER A 781 21.63 -29.60 -9.37
CA SER A 781 21.05 -30.90 -9.02
C SER A 781 22.04 -32.02 -9.29
N PHE A 782 22.07 -33.02 -8.41
CA PHE A 782 22.84 -34.24 -8.64
C PHE A 782 22.10 -35.13 -9.64
N THR A 783 22.81 -35.63 -10.66
CA THR A 783 22.22 -36.41 -11.75
C THR A 783 22.76 -37.83 -11.86
N GLY A 784 23.68 -38.23 -10.99
CA GLY A 784 24.25 -39.57 -10.95
C GLY A 784 25.76 -39.56 -10.85
N MET A 785 26.38 -40.74 -10.97
CA MET A 785 27.83 -40.91 -10.94
C MET A 785 28.36 -41.18 -12.35
N SER A 786 29.54 -40.68 -12.66
CA SER A 786 30.28 -41.06 -13.86
C SER A 786 30.79 -42.51 -13.73
N ALA A 787 31.17 -43.11 -14.86
CA ALA A 787 31.81 -44.43 -14.87
C ALA A 787 33.11 -44.51 -14.04
N SER A 788 33.75 -43.36 -13.76
CA SER A 788 34.95 -43.24 -12.93
C SER A 788 34.66 -42.96 -11.44
N GLY A 789 33.39 -43.00 -11.04
CA GLY A 789 32.94 -42.81 -9.66
C GLY A 789 32.93 -41.35 -9.19
N SER A 790 32.79 -40.39 -10.10
CA SER A 790 32.71 -38.96 -9.78
C SER A 790 31.28 -38.44 -9.93
N PRO A 791 30.78 -37.54 -9.07
CA PRO A 791 29.43 -37.02 -9.18
C PRO A 791 29.25 -36.18 -10.45
N VAL A 792 28.14 -36.42 -11.14
CA VAL A 792 27.68 -35.66 -12.30
C VAL A 792 26.54 -34.76 -11.85
N LEU A 793 26.73 -33.46 -12.06
CA LEU A 793 25.83 -32.41 -11.61
C LEU A 793 25.21 -31.71 -12.83
N ARG A 794 23.96 -31.27 -12.67
CA ARG A 794 23.23 -30.46 -13.65
C ARG A 794 23.01 -29.08 -13.08
N LEU A 795 23.56 -28.09 -13.77
CA LEU A 795 23.32 -26.68 -13.54
C LEU A 795 22.17 -26.22 -14.44
N MET A 796 21.14 -25.61 -13.84
CA MET A 796 20.11 -24.87 -14.55
C MET A 796 20.26 -23.39 -14.19
N GLY A 797 20.18 -22.55 -15.22
CA GLY A 797 20.35 -21.11 -15.13
C GLY A 797 20.24 -20.52 -16.52
N PRO A 798 20.14 -19.19 -16.67
CA PRO A 798 19.93 -18.50 -17.94
C PRO A 798 20.71 -19.04 -19.13
N ALA A 799 19.98 -19.20 -20.22
CA ALA A 799 20.52 -19.61 -21.51
C ALA A 799 21.37 -18.50 -22.13
N GLY A 800 22.35 -18.88 -22.94
CA GLY A 800 23.18 -17.95 -23.70
C GLY A 800 24.41 -17.43 -22.97
N PHE A 801 24.77 -18.02 -21.82
CA PHE A 801 25.97 -17.64 -21.04
C PHE A 801 26.97 -18.80 -20.95
N ASN A 802 28.25 -18.42 -20.81
CA ASN A 802 29.31 -19.33 -20.38
C ASN A 802 29.48 -19.19 -18.87
N TYR A 803 29.57 -20.31 -18.16
CA TYR A 803 29.74 -20.35 -16.71
C TYR A 803 31.10 -20.93 -16.36
N LEU A 804 31.92 -20.18 -15.63
CA LEU A 804 33.05 -20.68 -14.88
C LEU A 804 32.54 -21.26 -13.56
N LEU A 805 32.56 -22.57 -13.45
CA LEU A 805 32.16 -23.25 -12.23
C LEU A 805 33.36 -23.47 -11.32
N GLU A 806 33.20 -23.14 -10.04
CA GLU A 806 34.18 -23.35 -9.00
C GLU A 806 33.62 -24.21 -7.88
N SER A 807 34.49 -24.95 -7.20
CA SER A 807 34.13 -25.75 -6.03
C SER A 807 35.05 -25.49 -4.85
N SER A 808 34.55 -25.73 -3.66
CA SER A 808 35.25 -25.47 -2.39
C SER A 808 34.91 -26.55 -1.37
N THR A 809 35.82 -26.80 -0.43
CA THR A 809 35.58 -27.69 0.71
C THR A 809 35.25 -26.95 2.00
N SER A 810 35.58 -25.66 2.08
CA SER A 810 35.48 -24.84 3.29
C SER A 810 34.81 -23.48 3.10
N LEU A 811 34.19 -23.23 1.94
CA LEU A 811 33.65 -21.93 1.48
C LEU A 811 34.69 -20.80 1.31
N THR A 812 35.96 -21.06 1.57
CA THR A 812 37.05 -20.07 1.48
C THR A 812 38.12 -20.44 0.45
N ASP A 813 38.17 -21.69 0.00
CA ASP A 813 39.20 -22.26 -0.87
C ASP A 813 38.71 -22.58 -2.30
N TRP A 814 38.02 -21.64 -2.94
CA TRP A 814 37.41 -21.84 -4.25
C TRP A 814 38.43 -22.17 -5.36
N LYS A 815 38.18 -23.27 -6.08
CA LYS A 815 39.00 -23.72 -7.22
C LYS A 815 38.14 -23.95 -8.46
N THR A 816 38.63 -23.51 -9.60
CA THR A 816 37.99 -23.78 -10.89
C THR A 816 37.81 -25.28 -11.12
N THR A 817 36.58 -25.67 -11.43
CA THR A 817 36.14 -27.05 -11.63
C THR A 817 35.77 -27.31 -13.08
N ALA A 818 35.08 -26.37 -13.75
CA ALA A 818 34.74 -26.49 -15.17
C ALA A 818 34.42 -25.13 -15.80
N VAL A 819 34.47 -25.05 -17.13
CA VAL A 819 33.89 -23.95 -17.92
C VAL A 819 32.79 -24.54 -18.79
N LEU A 820 31.56 -24.04 -18.64
CA LEU A 820 30.34 -24.64 -19.19
C LEU A 820 29.62 -23.67 -20.10
N VAL A 821 29.41 -24.06 -21.35
CA VAL A 821 28.59 -23.30 -22.30
C VAL A 821 27.14 -23.72 -22.12
N ASN A 822 26.26 -22.83 -21.66
CA ASN A 822 24.85 -23.12 -21.43
C ASN A 822 23.99 -22.42 -22.49
N THR A 823 23.72 -23.09 -23.60
CA THR A 823 22.98 -22.53 -24.74
C THR A 823 21.47 -22.56 -24.59
N ASN A 824 20.92 -23.40 -23.71
CA ASN A 824 19.48 -23.68 -23.65
C ASN A 824 18.90 -23.67 -22.23
N GLY A 825 19.63 -23.13 -21.25
CA GLY A 825 19.19 -22.99 -19.87
C GLY A 825 19.56 -24.17 -18.96
N THR A 826 20.26 -25.18 -19.48
CA THR A 826 20.73 -26.34 -18.74
C THR A 826 22.09 -26.83 -19.25
N VAL A 827 23.01 -27.17 -18.34
CA VAL A 827 24.28 -27.82 -18.67
C VAL A 827 24.71 -28.83 -17.60
N ARG A 828 25.34 -29.95 -18.00
CA ARG A 828 25.85 -30.98 -17.08
C ARG A 828 27.36 -31.00 -17.03
N PHE A 829 27.93 -31.34 -15.89
CA PHE A 829 29.38 -31.49 -15.70
C PHE A 829 29.69 -32.55 -14.62
N ALA A 830 30.93 -33.04 -14.57
CA ALA A 830 31.38 -33.98 -13.54
C ALA A 830 32.48 -33.36 -12.67
N ASP A 831 32.37 -33.43 -11.34
CA ASP A 831 33.44 -33.02 -10.43
C ASP A 831 34.35 -34.21 -10.12
N GLN A 832 35.47 -34.30 -10.84
CA GLN A 832 36.43 -35.40 -10.67
C GLN A 832 37.20 -35.33 -9.34
N THR A 833 37.18 -34.18 -8.67
CA THR A 833 37.99 -33.90 -7.47
C THR A 833 37.23 -34.11 -6.16
N SER A 834 35.94 -34.41 -6.21
CA SER A 834 35.08 -34.56 -5.02
C SER A 834 35.25 -35.90 -4.28
N LYS A 835 36.23 -36.73 -4.67
CA LYS A 835 36.38 -38.08 -4.11
C LYS A 835 36.77 -37.99 -2.64
N ASN A 836 35.96 -38.62 -1.77
CA ASN A 836 36.20 -38.79 -0.34
C ASN A 836 36.12 -37.52 0.54
N THR A 837 35.48 -36.44 0.07
CA THR A 837 35.20 -35.25 0.89
C THR A 837 33.78 -35.28 1.49
N PRO A 838 33.60 -35.09 2.81
CA PRO A 838 32.30 -35.15 3.47
C PRO A 838 31.37 -33.98 3.11
N THR A 839 31.94 -32.83 2.70
CA THR A 839 31.19 -31.65 2.29
C THR A 839 31.86 -31.00 1.07
N ARG A 840 31.05 -30.59 0.09
CA ARG A 840 31.52 -29.92 -1.13
C ARG A 840 30.54 -28.82 -1.52
N PHE A 841 31.05 -27.63 -1.81
CA PHE A 841 30.30 -26.46 -2.21
C PHE A 841 30.62 -26.11 -3.66
N TYR A 842 29.65 -25.52 -4.37
CA TYR A 842 29.78 -25.13 -5.77
C TYR A 842 29.26 -23.72 -5.98
N ARG A 843 29.89 -22.96 -6.87
CA ARG A 843 29.38 -21.69 -7.38
C ARG A 843 29.62 -21.59 -8.88
N ALA A 844 28.68 -20.97 -9.58
CA ALA A 844 28.83 -20.63 -11.00
C ALA A 844 29.09 -19.13 -11.10
N VAL A 845 30.16 -18.77 -11.80
CA VAL A 845 30.58 -17.39 -12.05
C VAL A 845 30.46 -17.17 -13.55
N VAL A 846 29.82 -16.09 -13.98
CA VAL A 846 29.84 -15.68 -15.39
C VAL A 846 31.14 -14.87 -15.58
N PRO A 847 32.04 -15.26 -16.52
CA PRO A 847 33.26 -14.51 -16.80
C PRO A 847 32.99 -13.05 -17.19
#